data_AF-A0A947U9T8-F1
#
_entry.id   AF-A0A947U9T8-F1
#
_cell.length_a   1.000
_cell.length_b   1.000
_cell.length_c   1.000
_cell.angle_alpha   90.00
_cell.angle_beta   90.00
_cell.angle_gamma   90.00
#
_symmetry.space_group_name_H-M   'P 1'
#
loop_
_entity.id
_entity.type
_entity.pdbx_description
1 polymer ?
#
loop_
_entity_poly.entity_id
_entity_poly.type
_entity_poly.pdbx_seq_one_letter_code
_entity_poly.pdbx_strand_id
1 'polypeptide(L)'
;MADQIPVSLEELRVLLRFIPATDRETWVQVGMGIKAEFGTNGWDAWDTWSQSGTGYKLSDAKTVWKSFRKAGTGLGTVIKLAMDNGWTPDKTELTAEDKRRFAREHEARRIARQAEVEADEALLERMRAKVAAECAVIWAQHTTTDGKSAYLESKQVGAFGIGYMRHTLVLEIDDQAERCQLWVGEDAQRYLKSVPSPRPAHLSMLVLRRGDMVMPLCDEAGRLHSLQQVSSTGKKLFPKYGRKSGCFHVVADDAAAQIVGLAEGYATAASCHMAAGWPVVVGVDSGNLPKVAARVRVIYPAARLVICGDDDPTTAGNPGRAKAELAAQQCGAVAVFPQGADGKDWNDLHVAQGLDVVREQLLAALLLEPAAPVEDLPRAPSDDCAPENSTAGTTGGAGEALTLAQVTRRYALVEGTTQVWDGDKALLMKKTAFEALVGKPLAKEWLALTDDTRRVVAADHVRDIQQAKRLTGKKGGALGMPPVERYVYIDGTKDVWDRQKKRRVPEGAVKMALGDAYALWLNSAERRVVDVDHIVFDPTMTKDPAVYINTYDGLPLAPERNDEACANLIWLIDFLCNHDEASRDWLVRWLAYPLQHPGAKMDTAVLMHSIMEGSGKSLLFADAMGELYGQYAATVGQTQLESNFNAWQSRKLWAVFEEVVSRDQRYNQVGKIKHLITGKTVRMESKFINGWEEANHMNAVFLSNEILPWPISESDRRLLVMWPMETLPAARQKAIGAELRNGGVAALYAWLLSIDLGDFDQRTRPPKTDARERLVALSRAAWQTFVHMWRVGELGPNLWGGCLSTDLYALFTEWCQRNKEHALSHTKFSLFVSAEVEKTRSIPWNEGTSRRFGAFFFPADLEPSPAPSLNAAQLGKMVDKWRGAAKAAGWNVSAWDHVKAAAA
;
A
#
# COMPACT_ATOMS: atom_id res chain seq x y z
N MET A 1 -2.67 23.70 -8.19
CA MET A 1 -3.29 23.07 -9.37
C MET A 1 -2.16 22.76 -10.34
N ALA A 2 -1.78 21.50 -10.52
CA ALA A 2 -0.70 21.12 -11.44
C ALA A 2 -1.24 21.01 -12.87
N ASP A 3 -0.44 21.42 -13.85
CA ASP A 3 -0.72 21.39 -15.30
C ASP A 3 -1.16 20.00 -15.77
N GLN A 4 -2.46 19.71 -15.72
CA GLN A 4 -3.04 18.63 -16.50
C GLN A 4 -3.09 19.09 -17.95
N ILE A 5 -2.47 18.33 -18.84
CA ILE A 5 -2.64 18.54 -20.28
C ILE A 5 -4.11 18.25 -20.58
N PRO A 6 -4.92 19.26 -20.95
CA PRO A 6 -6.32 19.03 -21.27
C PRO A 6 -6.35 18.19 -22.55
N VAL A 7 -7.00 17.02 -22.49
CA VAL A 7 -7.15 16.14 -23.65
C VAL A 7 -8.64 16.04 -23.98
N SER A 8 -8.99 16.41 -25.20
CA SER A 8 -10.32 16.20 -25.78
C SER A 8 -10.49 14.75 -26.28
N LEU A 9 -11.72 14.33 -26.58
CA LEU A 9 -11.98 13.00 -27.16
C LEU A 9 -11.32 12.81 -28.54
N GLU A 10 -11.16 13.90 -29.30
CA GLU A 10 -10.48 13.88 -30.60
C GLU A 10 -8.97 13.69 -30.43
N GLU A 11 -8.36 14.43 -29.50
CA GLU A 11 -6.94 14.26 -29.15
C GLU A 11 -6.67 12.90 -28.53
N LEU A 12 -7.61 12.34 -27.75
CA LEU A 12 -7.48 10.98 -27.21
C LEU A 12 -7.31 9.95 -28.33
N ARG A 13 -8.06 10.06 -29.43
CA ARG A 13 -7.93 9.14 -30.58
C ARG A 13 -6.57 9.25 -31.26
N VAL A 14 -5.99 10.45 -31.30
CA VAL A 14 -4.64 10.67 -31.83
C VAL A 14 -3.60 10.07 -30.88
N LEU A 15 -3.74 10.34 -29.58
CA LEU A 15 -2.87 9.87 -28.51
C LEU A 15 -2.80 8.34 -28.48
N LEU A 16 -3.93 7.66 -28.61
CA LEU A 16 -4.02 6.20 -28.61
C LEU A 16 -3.24 5.54 -29.76
N ARG A 17 -3.03 6.23 -30.90
CA ARG A 17 -2.25 5.67 -32.03
C ARG A 17 -0.78 5.43 -31.69
N PHE A 18 -0.26 6.12 -30.67
CA PHE A 18 1.11 5.95 -30.21
C PHE A 18 1.26 4.79 -29.23
N ILE A 19 0.16 4.24 -28.70
CA ILE A 19 0.21 3.14 -27.73
C ILE A 19 -0.11 1.81 -28.43
N PRO A 20 0.75 0.78 -28.37
CA PRO A 20 0.43 -0.53 -28.92
C PRO A 20 -0.60 -1.28 -28.06
N ALA A 21 -1.64 -1.84 -28.69
CA ALA A 21 -2.69 -2.62 -28.02
C ALA A 21 -2.36 -4.13 -27.86
N THR A 22 -1.09 -4.50 -27.87
CA THR A 22 -0.63 -5.91 -27.91
C THR A 22 -0.49 -6.55 -26.53
N ASP A 23 -0.23 -5.76 -25.50
CA ASP A 23 -0.07 -6.23 -24.13
C ASP A 23 -1.38 -6.10 -23.33
N ARG A 24 -1.79 -7.18 -22.65
CA ARG A 24 -3.07 -7.25 -21.92
C ARG A 24 -3.10 -6.31 -20.72
N GLU A 25 -1.96 -6.13 -20.03
CA GLU A 25 -1.88 -5.24 -18.88
C GLU A 25 -2.02 -3.78 -19.32
N THR A 26 -1.27 -3.38 -20.35
CA THR A 26 -1.38 -2.06 -20.99
C THR A 26 -2.79 -1.81 -21.51
N TRP A 27 -3.41 -2.80 -22.16
CA TRP A 27 -4.78 -2.73 -22.66
C TRP A 27 -5.81 -2.44 -21.56
N VAL A 28 -5.66 -3.07 -20.40
CA VAL A 28 -6.48 -2.83 -19.21
C VAL A 28 -6.21 -1.42 -18.62
N GLN A 29 -4.94 -1.03 -18.48
CA GLN A 29 -4.57 0.27 -17.91
C GLN A 29 -5.08 1.44 -18.75
N VAL A 30 -4.96 1.35 -20.08
CA VAL A 30 -5.49 2.35 -21.02
C VAL A 30 -7.02 2.43 -20.92
N GLY A 31 -7.69 1.28 -20.84
CA GLY A 31 -9.15 1.24 -20.66
C GLY A 31 -9.62 1.85 -19.34
N MET A 32 -8.91 1.58 -18.23
CA MET A 32 -9.17 2.21 -16.95
C MET A 32 -8.97 3.73 -16.99
N GLY A 33 -7.86 4.19 -17.59
CA GLY A 33 -7.55 5.62 -17.69
C GLY A 33 -8.55 6.41 -18.53
N ILE A 34 -9.00 5.84 -19.65
CA ILE A 34 -10.00 6.46 -20.51
C ILE A 34 -11.36 6.49 -19.82
N LYS A 35 -11.79 5.37 -19.22
CA LYS A 35 -13.09 5.30 -18.55
C LYS A 35 -13.12 6.18 -17.29
N ALA A 36 -11.98 6.38 -16.63
CA ALA A 36 -11.86 7.27 -15.49
C ALA A 36 -12.14 8.74 -15.88
N GLU A 37 -11.71 9.18 -17.06
CA GLU A 37 -11.86 10.57 -17.51
C GLU A 37 -13.11 10.81 -18.35
N PHE A 38 -13.39 9.93 -19.32
CA PHE A 38 -14.44 10.11 -20.32
C PHE A 38 -15.69 9.25 -20.08
N GLY A 39 -15.71 8.45 -19.01
CA GLY A 39 -16.84 7.58 -18.69
C GLY A 39 -17.21 6.64 -19.84
N THR A 40 -18.51 6.45 -20.08
CA THR A 40 -19.03 5.65 -21.20
C THR A 40 -18.71 6.22 -22.58
N ASN A 41 -18.55 7.55 -22.71
CA ASN A 41 -18.22 8.21 -23.98
C ASN A 41 -16.81 7.85 -24.50
N GLY A 42 -15.93 7.36 -23.62
CA GLY A 42 -14.60 6.89 -24.00
C GLY A 42 -14.58 5.51 -24.67
N TRP A 43 -15.71 4.79 -24.67
CA TRP A 43 -15.80 3.43 -25.22
C TRP A 43 -15.38 3.37 -26.69
N ASP A 44 -15.91 4.26 -27.55
CA ASP A 44 -15.64 4.19 -28.99
C ASP A 44 -14.15 4.40 -29.32
N ALA A 45 -13.49 5.31 -28.60
CA ALA A 45 -12.06 5.57 -28.78
C ALA A 45 -11.22 4.36 -28.32
N TRP A 46 -11.54 3.79 -27.16
CA TRP A 46 -10.85 2.62 -26.63
C TRP A 46 -11.10 1.36 -27.46
N ASP A 47 -12.33 1.13 -27.92
CA ASP A 47 -12.71 -0.03 -28.72
C ASP A 47 -12.03 -0.01 -30.09
N THR A 48 -12.07 1.13 -30.78
CA THR A 48 -11.38 1.31 -32.07
C THR A 48 -9.89 1.06 -31.94
N TRP A 49 -9.27 1.55 -30.86
CA TRP A 49 -7.86 1.28 -30.57
C TRP A 49 -7.61 -0.20 -30.24
N SER A 50 -8.49 -0.83 -29.45
CA SER A 50 -8.40 -2.23 -29.03
C SER A 50 -8.44 -3.22 -30.20
N GLN A 51 -9.14 -2.87 -31.28
CA GLN A 51 -9.22 -3.69 -32.50
C GLN A 51 -7.87 -3.86 -33.21
N SER A 52 -6.88 -3.00 -32.92
CA SER A 52 -5.52 -3.13 -33.46
C SER A 52 -4.68 -4.24 -32.79
N GLY A 53 -5.13 -4.80 -31.67
CA GLY A 53 -4.42 -5.84 -30.91
C GLY A 53 -4.62 -7.26 -31.46
N THR A 54 -3.62 -8.12 -31.30
CA THR A 54 -3.70 -9.53 -31.69
C THR A 54 -4.61 -10.29 -30.71
N GLY A 55 -5.73 -10.84 -31.22
CA GLY A 55 -6.67 -11.64 -30.41
C GLY A 55 -7.87 -10.88 -29.84
N TYR A 56 -8.17 -9.67 -30.35
CA TYR A 56 -9.34 -8.90 -29.95
C TYR A 56 -10.66 -9.64 -30.21
N LYS A 57 -11.56 -9.58 -29.22
CA LYS A 57 -12.97 -10.04 -29.32
C LYS A 57 -13.90 -8.99 -28.72
N LEU A 58 -14.88 -8.54 -29.50
CA LEU A 58 -15.85 -7.53 -29.07
C LEU A 58 -16.63 -7.93 -27.81
N SER A 59 -16.96 -9.22 -27.66
CA SER A 59 -17.62 -9.74 -26.45
C SER A 59 -16.79 -9.55 -25.19
N ASP A 60 -15.48 -9.77 -25.30
CA ASP A 60 -14.54 -9.77 -24.19
C ASP A 60 -14.20 -8.31 -23.83
N ALA A 61 -14.00 -7.46 -24.84
CA ALA A 61 -13.81 -6.02 -24.68
C ALA A 61 -14.99 -5.35 -23.95
N LYS A 62 -16.23 -5.65 -24.36
CA LYS A 62 -17.43 -5.13 -23.67
C LYS A 62 -17.52 -5.58 -22.21
N THR A 63 -17.14 -6.82 -21.93
CA THR A 63 -17.15 -7.39 -20.58
C THR A 63 -16.11 -6.71 -19.69
N VAL A 64 -14.88 -6.56 -20.20
CA VAL A 64 -13.78 -5.93 -19.47
C VAL A 64 -14.06 -4.45 -19.25
N TRP A 65 -14.56 -3.73 -20.25
CA TRP A 65 -14.94 -2.32 -20.09
C TRP A 65 -15.99 -2.12 -19.00
N LYS A 66 -17.02 -2.96 -18.95
CA LYS A 66 -18.02 -2.93 -17.88
C LYS A 66 -17.43 -3.24 -16.50
N SER A 67 -16.36 -4.04 -16.44
CA SER A 67 -15.69 -4.41 -15.19
C SER A 67 -14.84 -3.29 -14.58
N PHE A 68 -14.41 -2.30 -15.37
CA PHE A 68 -13.63 -1.17 -14.85
C PHE A 68 -14.44 -0.35 -13.85
N ARG A 69 -13.94 -0.31 -12.61
CA ARG A 69 -14.49 0.45 -11.47
C ARG A 69 -13.61 1.66 -11.15
N LYS A 70 -14.08 2.52 -10.24
CA LYS A 70 -13.45 3.78 -9.78
C LYS A 70 -11.99 3.65 -9.31
N ALA A 71 -11.52 2.45 -8.95
CA ALA A 71 -10.16 2.22 -8.50
C ALA A 71 -9.26 1.75 -9.65
N GLY A 72 -8.29 2.57 -10.03
CA GLY A 72 -7.31 2.22 -11.04
C GLY A 72 -6.55 3.43 -11.60
N THR A 73 -5.87 3.15 -12.70
CA THR A 73 -5.05 4.07 -13.49
C THR A 73 -5.86 5.25 -14.03
N GLY A 74 -5.43 6.50 -13.81
CA GLY A 74 -6.06 7.71 -14.38
C GLY A 74 -5.53 8.07 -15.78
N LEU A 75 -6.17 9.04 -16.46
CA LEU A 75 -5.79 9.46 -17.82
C LEU A 75 -4.31 9.87 -17.95
N GLY A 76 -3.72 10.42 -16.89
CA GLY A 76 -2.29 10.77 -16.85
C GLY A 76 -1.35 9.60 -17.17
N THR A 77 -1.75 8.36 -16.88
CA THR A 77 -0.94 7.19 -17.26
C THR A 77 -1.08 6.86 -18.74
N VAL A 78 -2.26 7.08 -19.33
CA VAL A 78 -2.46 6.93 -20.78
C VAL A 78 -1.63 7.96 -21.52
N ILE A 79 -1.61 9.21 -21.04
CA ILE A 79 -0.76 10.29 -21.56
C ILE A 79 0.71 9.91 -21.45
N LYS A 80 1.15 9.42 -20.30
CA LYS A 80 2.53 8.97 -20.10
C LYS A 80 2.91 7.84 -21.05
N LEU A 81 2.07 6.83 -21.21
CA LEU A 81 2.30 5.72 -22.15
C LEU A 81 2.43 6.23 -23.59
N ALA A 82 1.62 7.22 -23.99
CA ALA A 82 1.75 7.83 -25.31
C ALA A 82 3.05 8.64 -25.46
N MET A 83 3.43 9.42 -24.43
CA MET A 83 4.69 10.17 -24.42
C MET A 83 5.92 9.26 -24.50
N ASP A 84 5.92 8.16 -23.74
CA ASP A 84 6.98 7.15 -23.76
C ASP A 84 7.11 6.47 -25.13
N ASN A 85 6.03 6.46 -25.93
CA ASN A 85 6.01 5.99 -27.33
C ASN A 85 6.10 7.13 -28.37
N GLY A 86 6.53 8.34 -27.97
CA GLY A 86 6.90 9.42 -28.88
C GLY A 86 5.80 10.46 -29.18
N TRP A 87 4.69 10.46 -28.44
CA TRP A 87 3.70 11.54 -28.53
C TRP A 87 4.20 12.81 -27.80
N THR A 88 4.19 13.96 -28.49
CA THR A 88 4.55 15.25 -27.90
C THR A 88 3.33 16.16 -27.80
N PRO A 89 2.99 16.70 -26.61
CA PRO A 89 1.88 17.63 -26.45
C PRO A 89 2.19 18.95 -27.15
N ASP A 90 1.19 19.49 -27.86
CA ASP A 90 1.32 20.77 -28.54
C ASP A 90 1.34 21.90 -27.51
N LYS A 91 2.46 22.63 -27.42
CA LYS A 91 2.65 23.71 -26.44
C LYS A 91 2.05 25.00 -26.96
N THR A 92 0.73 25.06 -27.08
CA THR A 92 0.03 26.33 -27.23
C THR A 92 -0.25 26.91 -25.84
N GLU A 93 0.22 28.13 -25.57
CA GLU A 93 -0.11 28.84 -24.33
C GLU A 93 -1.62 29.13 -24.31
N LEU A 94 -2.37 28.31 -23.58
CA LEU A 94 -3.80 28.49 -23.37
C LEU A 94 -4.06 29.84 -22.69
N THR A 95 -4.94 30.65 -23.28
CA THR A 95 -5.35 31.93 -22.71
C THR A 95 -6.04 31.74 -21.35
N ALA A 96 -6.10 32.78 -20.51
CA ALA A 96 -6.77 32.69 -19.21
C ALA A 96 -8.27 32.34 -19.32
N GLU A 97 -8.91 32.70 -20.44
CA GLU A 97 -10.30 32.35 -20.74
C GLU A 97 -10.44 30.87 -21.12
N ASP A 98 -9.52 30.34 -21.92
CA ASP A 98 -9.47 28.92 -22.27
C ASP A 98 -9.23 28.06 -21.02
N LYS A 99 -8.30 28.45 -20.14
CA LYS A 99 -8.06 27.78 -18.86
C LYS A 99 -9.32 27.71 -17.99
N ARG A 100 -10.10 28.80 -17.92
CA ARG A 100 -11.39 28.84 -17.18
C ARG A 100 -12.47 28.00 -17.85
N ARG A 101 -12.49 27.92 -19.18
CA ARG A 101 -13.40 27.05 -19.94
C ARG A 101 -13.08 25.58 -19.69
N PHE A 102 -11.83 25.16 -19.84
CA PHE A 102 -11.38 23.79 -19.59
C PHE A 102 -11.63 23.36 -18.13
N ALA A 103 -11.38 24.24 -17.15
CA ALA A 103 -11.68 23.95 -15.74
C ALA A 103 -13.19 23.72 -15.49
N ARG A 104 -14.07 24.52 -16.11
CA ARG A 104 -15.53 24.33 -16.02
C ARG A 104 -15.99 23.06 -16.71
N GLU A 105 -15.42 22.73 -17.87
CA GLU A 105 -15.72 21.49 -18.59
C GLU A 105 -15.26 20.25 -17.81
N HIS A 106 -14.05 20.26 -17.23
CA HIS A 106 -13.57 19.18 -16.36
C HIS A 106 -14.45 19.01 -15.12
N GLU A 107 -14.81 20.10 -14.43
CA GLU A 107 -15.66 20.01 -13.24
C GLU A 107 -17.06 19.50 -13.59
N ALA A 108 -17.64 19.94 -14.71
CA ALA A 108 -18.91 19.42 -15.20
C ALA A 108 -18.84 17.92 -15.52
N ARG A 109 -17.75 17.45 -16.14
CA ARG A 109 -17.51 16.02 -16.41
C ARG A 109 -17.36 15.21 -15.12
N ARG A 110 -16.66 15.75 -14.12
CA ARG A 110 -16.52 15.12 -12.80
C ARG A 110 -17.87 14.98 -12.08
N ILE A 111 -18.69 16.03 -12.12
CA ILE A 111 -20.05 16.01 -11.54
C ILE A 111 -20.94 15.00 -12.27
N ALA A 112 -20.97 15.02 -13.60
CA ALA A 112 -21.74 14.07 -14.40
C ALA A 112 -21.30 12.62 -14.13
N ARG A 113 -19.99 12.39 -13.95
CA ARG A 113 -19.45 11.08 -13.62
C ARG A 113 -19.85 10.61 -12.23
N GLN A 114 -19.79 11.50 -11.23
CA GLN A 114 -20.20 11.16 -9.87
C GLN A 114 -21.69 10.78 -9.85
N ALA A 115 -22.54 11.50 -10.60
CA ALA A 115 -23.95 11.16 -10.77
C ALA A 115 -24.17 9.81 -11.49
N GLU A 116 -23.40 9.49 -12.54
CA GLU A 116 -23.47 8.19 -13.22
C GLU A 116 -23.07 7.04 -12.28
N VAL A 117 -22.01 7.22 -11.47
CA VAL A 117 -21.58 6.23 -10.48
C VAL A 117 -22.64 6.01 -9.41
N GLU A 118 -23.23 7.09 -8.89
CA GLU A 118 -24.31 7.02 -7.90
C GLU A 118 -25.55 6.31 -8.48
N ALA A 119 -25.88 6.58 -9.74
CA ALA A 119 -26.98 5.89 -10.44
C ALA A 119 -26.70 4.40 -10.64
N ASP A 120 -25.48 4.02 -11.05
CA ASP A 120 -25.05 2.63 -11.21
C ASP A 120 -25.05 1.87 -9.88
N GLU A 121 -24.56 2.49 -8.79
CA GLU A 121 -24.57 1.91 -7.45
C GLU A 121 -26.00 1.75 -6.91
N ALA A 122 -26.87 2.72 -7.15
CA ALA A 122 -28.28 2.64 -6.77
C ALA A 122 -29.02 1.55 -7.56
N LEU A 123 -28.74 1.41 -8.87
CA LEU A 123 -29.27 0.32 -9.70
C LEU A 123 -28.79 -1.05 -9.20
N LEU A 124 -27.49 -1.16 -8.89
CA LEU A 124 -26.89 -2.39 -8.36
C LEU A 124 -27.60 -2.84 -7.07
N GLU A 125 -27.89 -1.92 -6.17
CA GLU A 125 -28.55 -2.22 -4.89
C GLU A 125 -30.03 -2.61 -5.09
N ARG A 126 -30.76 -1.90 -5.95
CA ARG A 126 -32.15 -2.28 -6.31
C ARG A 126 -32.22 -3.66 -6.94
N MET A 127 -31.31 -3.98 -7.86
CA MET A 127 -31.26 -5.29 -8.52
C MET A 127 -30.86 -6.41 -7.54
N ARG A 128 -29.91 -6.15 -6.62
CA ARG A 128 -29.56 -7.08 -5.54
C ARG A 128 -30.76 -7.45 -4.67
N ALA A 129 -31.53 -6.45 -4.25
CA ALA A 129 -32.72 -6.68 -3.43
C ALA A 129 -33.77 -7.54 -4.15
N LYS A 130 -34.01 -7.27 -5.44
CA LYS A 130 -34.95 -8.06 -6.27
C LYS A 130 -34.47 -9.50 -6.45
N VAL A 131 -33.18 -9.70 -6.75
CA VAL A 131 -32.60 -11.04 -6.90
C VAL A 131 -32.62 -11.81 -5.58
N ALA A 132 -32.32 -11.15 -4.46
CA ALA A 132 -32.38 -11.77 -3.13
C ALA A 132 -33.80 -12.26 -2.79
N ALA A 133 -34.83 -11.46 -3.10
CA ALA A 133 -36.23 -11.84 -2.90
C ALA A 133 -36.60 -13.09 -3.70
N GLU A 134 -36.27 -13.14 -5.00
CA GLU A 134 -36.55 -14.32 -5.82
C GLU A 134 -35.72 -15.55 -5.40
N CYS A 135 -34.48 -15.34 -4.95
CA CYS A 135 -33.66 -16.41 -4.38
C CYS A 135 -34.30 -17.01 -3.12
N ALA A 136 -34.90 -16.19 -2.26
CA ALA A 136 -35.61 -16.66 -1.08
C ALA A 136 -36.87 -17.48 -1.45
N VAL A 137 -37.60 -17.07 -2.51
CA VAL A 137 -38.73 -17.84 -3.04
C VAL A 137 -38.27 -19.18 -3.61
N ILE A 138 -37.20 -19.21 -4.41
CA ILE A 138 -36.60 -20.45 -4.92
C ILE A 138 -36.28 -21.39 -3.77
N TRP A 139 -35.55 -20.89 -2.76
CA TRP A 139 -35.15 -21.68 -1.60
C TRP A 139 -36.35 -22.26 -0.86
N ALA A 140 -37.32 -21.42 -0.49
CA ALA A 140 -38.46 -21.85 0.33
C ALA A 140 -39.46 -22.75 -0.40
N GLN A 141 -39.71 -22.52 -1.70
CA GLN A 141 -40.84 -23.15 -2.41
C GLN A 141 -40.43 -24.19 -3.46
N HIS A 142 -39.18 -24.13 -3.95
CA HIS A 142 -38.76 -24.93 -5.11
C HIS A 142 -37.58 -25.87 -4.83
N THR A 143 -37.06 -25.86 -3.60
CA THR A 143 -36.06 -26.83 -3.16
C THR A 143 -36.65 -27.91 -2.26
N THR A 144 -35.97 -29.05 -2.19
CA THR A 144 -36.23 -30.15 -1.26
C THR A 144 -34.94 -30.58 -0.59
N THR A 145 -34.99 -31.08 0.64
CA THR A 145 -33.84 -31.66 1.34
C THR A 145 -33.56 -33.09 0.87
N ASP A 146 -34.58 -33.78 0.34
CA ASP A 146 -34.48 -35.14 -0.15
C ASP A 146 -34.09 -35.16 -1.63
N GLY A 147 -32.83 -35.47 -1.92
CA GLY A 147 -32.32 -35.58 -3.27
C GLY A 147 -30.96 -36.25 -3.36
N LYS A 148 -30.51 -36.46 -4.59
CA LYS A 148 -29.17 -37.00 -4.89
C LYS A 148 -28.46 -36.04 -5.83
N SER A 149 -27.15 -35.89 -5.64
CA SER A 149 -26.30 -35.08 -6.52
C SER A 149 -25.05 -35.87 -6.87
N ALA A 150 -24.80 -36.02 -8.17
CA ALA A 150 -23.59 -36.63 -8.70
C ALA A 150 -22.31 -35.92 -8.19
N TYR A 151 -22.41 -34.60 -7.92
CA TYR A 151 -21.29 -33.84 -7.34
C TYR A 151 -20.95 -34.31 -5.93
N LEU A 152 -21.95 -34.53 -5.07
CA LEU A 152 -21.74 -34.98 -3.69
C LEU A 152 -21.25 -36.43 -3.65
N GLU A 153 -21.79 -37.30 -4.51
CA GLU A 153 -21.34 -38.69 -4.66
C GLU A 153 -19.88 -38.74 -5.13
N SER A 154 -19.52 -37.96 -6.16
CA SER A 154 -18.14 -37.87 -6.65
C SER A 154 -17.17 -37.32 -5.61
N LYS A 155 -17.63 -36.40 -4.76
CA LYS A 155 -16.83 -35.80 -3.68
C LYS A 155 -16.94 -36.58 -2.36
N GLN A 156 -17.72 -37.66 -2.31
CA GLN A 156 -17.96 -38.51 -1.13
C GLN A 156 -18.40 -37.74 0.13
N VAL A 157 -19.12 -36.63 -0.03
CA VAL A 157 -19.56 -35.76 1.08
C VAL A 157 -21.07 -35.73 1.26
N GLY A 158 -21.51 -35.48 2.50
CA GLY A 158 -22.92 -35.37 2.87
C GLY A 158 -23.62 -34.08 2.38
N ALA A 159 -24.94 -34.09 2.49
CA ALA A 159 -25.81 -32.95 2.20
C ALA A 159 -26.15 -32.19 3.49
N PHE A 160 -25.48 -31.06 3.72
CA PHE A 160 -25.60 -30.26 4.94
C PHE A 160 -26.11 -28.85 4.62
N GLY A 161 -27.37 -28.59 4.94
CA GLY A 161 -28.00 -27.28 4.72
C GLY A 161 -28.15 -26.88 3.25
N ILE A 162 -28.10 -27.85 2.33
CA ILE A 162 -28.30 -27.65 0.89
C ILE A 162 -29.69 -28.12 0.46
N GLY A 163 -30.15 -27.61 -0.68
CA GLY A 163 -31.42 -27.99 -1.29
C GLY A 163 -31.23 -28.55 -2.70
N TYR A 164 -32.14 -29.41 -3.13
CA TYR A 164 -32.23 -29.95 -4.47
C TYR A 164 -33.42 -29.37 -5.21
N MET A 165 -33.24 -29.02 -6.46
CA MET A 165 -34.32 -28.47 -7.28
C MET A 165 -35.41 -29.52 -7.58
N ARG A 166 -36.66 -29.24 -7.19
CA ARG A 166 -37.81 -30.15 -7.42
C ARG A 166 -38.18 -30.27 -8.90
N HIS A 167 -38.05 -29.18 -9.63
CA HIS A 167 -38.39 -29.04 -11.04
C HIS A 167 -37.46 -28.03 -11.70
N THR A 168 -37.44 -28.01 -13.03
CA THR A 168 -36.66 -27.01 -13.77
C THR A 168 -37.30 -25.63 -13.63
N LEU A 169 -36.50 -24.62 -13.34
CA LEU A 169 -36.92 -23.22 -13.32
C LEU A 169 -35.86 -22.31 -13.95
N VAL A 170 -36.28 -21.12 -14.35
CA VAL A 170 -35.42 -20.09 -14.92
C VAL A 170 -35.63 -18.82 -14.12
N LEU A 171 -34.54 -18.31 -13.54
CA LEU A 171 -34.49 -16.98 -12.95
C LEU A 171 -34.07 -16.00 -14.04
N GLU A 172 -35.03 -15.21 -14.50
CA GLU A 172 -34.83 -14.09 -15.43
C GLU A 172 -34.43 -12.83 -14.67
N ILE A 173 -33.41 -12.14 -15.17
CA ILE A 173 -32.88 -10.91 -14.60
C ILE A 173 -32.69 -9.91 -15.75
N ASP A 174 -33.53 -8.88 -15.81
CA ASP A 174 -33.48 -7.80 -16.77
C ASP A 174 -33.07 -6.50 -16.04
N ASP A 175 -31.85 -6.03 -16.27
CA ASP A 175 -31.36 -4.79 -15.63
C ASP A 175 -31.86 -3.51 -16.29
N GLN A 176 -32.38 -3.57 -17.52
CA GLN A 176 -32.95 -2.42 -18.19
C GLN A 176 -34.40 -2.17 -17.73
N ALA A 177 -35.19 -3.22 -17.59
CA ALA A 177 -36.53 -3.16 -17.01
C ALA A 177 -36.53 -3.16 -15.46
N GLU A 178 -35.34 -3.26 -14.85
CA GLU A 178 -35.13 -3.52 -13.43
C GLU A 178 -36.01 -4.66 -12.90
N ARG A 179 -36.13 -5.77 -13.63
CA ARG A 179 -37.05 -6.87 -13.30
C ARG A 179 -36.27 -8.14 -12.97
N CYS A 180 -36.75 -8.87 -11.96
CA CYS A 180 -36.33 -10.22 -11.64
C CYS A 180 -37.59 -11.09 -11.61
N GLN A 181 -37.62 -12.20 -12.35
CA GLN A 181 -38.82 -13.04 -12.48
C GLN A 181 -38.46 -14.53 -12.51
N LEU A 182 -39.33 -15.35 -11.92
CA LEU A 182 -39.22 -16.81 -11.93
C LEU A 182 -40.16 -17.43 -12.96
N TRP A 183 -39.62 -18.35 -13.75
CA TRP A 183 -40.38 -19.20 -14.66
C TRP A 183 -40.22 -20.66 -14.20
N VAL A 184 -41.31 -21.38 -14.00
CA VAL A 184 -41.32 -22.69 -13.34
C VAL A 184 -41.86 -23.77 -14.27
N GLY A 185 -41.23 -24.94 -14.32
CA GLY A 185 -41.75 -26.11 -15.03
C GLY A 185 -41.86 -25.90 -16.54
N GLU A 186 -43.06 -26.11 -17.10
CA GLU A 186 -43.32 -25.96 -18.54
C GLU A 186 -43.16 -24.50 -19.01
N ASP A 187 -43.53 -23.53 -18.17
CA ASP A 187 -43.39 -22.11 -18.50
C ASP A 187 -41.91 -21.71 -18.63
N ALA A 188 -41.03 -22.34 -17.85
CA ALA A 188 -39.59 -22.16 -17.98
C ALA A 188 -39.07 -22.60 -19.35
N GLN A 189 -39.58 -23.73 -19.87
CA GLN A 189 -39.21 -24.21 -21.20
C GLN A 189 -39.79 -23.33 -22.30
N ARG A 190 -41.03 -22.84 -22.13
CA ARG A 190 -41.66 -21.89 -23.08
C ARG A 190 -40.89 -20.58 -23.13
N TYR A 191 -40.49 -20.04 -21.99
CA TYR A 191 -39.68 -18.83 -21.88
C TYR A 191 -38.31 -18.99 -22.55
N LEU A 192 -37.59 -20.10 -22.29
CA LEU A 192 -36.32 -20.37 -22.95
C LEU A 192 -36.41 -20.41 -24.48
N LYS A 193 -37.55 -20.87 -25.02
CA LYS A 193 -37.82 -20.87 -26.47
C LYS A 193 -38.21 -19.48 -26.99
N SER A 194 -38.81 -18.61 -26.18
CA SER A 194 -39.19 -17.25 -26.58
C SER A 194 -38.04 -16.24 -26.54
N VAL A 195 -36.93 -16.56 -25.85
CA VAL A 195 -35.80 -15.65 -25.74
C VAL A 195 -35.09 -15.52 -27.09
N PRO A 196 -34.86 -14.28 -27.59
CA PRO A 196 -34.16 -14.07 -28.85
C PRO A 196 -32.70 -14.56 -28.79
N SER A 197 -32.23 -15.11 -29.91
CA SER A 197 -30.84 -15.54 -30.11
C SER A 197 -30.19 -14.69 -31.22
N PRO A 198 -29.14 -13.89 -30.93
CA PRO A 198 -28.41 -13.81 -29.65
C PRO A 198 -29.19 -13.08 -28.56
N ARG A 199 -28.94 -13.46 -27.31
CA ARG A 199 -29.57 -12.86 -26.13
C ARG A 199 -29.22 -11.38 -25.99
N PRO A 200 -30.19 -10.49 -25.67
CA PRO A 200 -29.91 -9.10 -25.35
C PRO A 200 -28.97 -8.95 -24.15
N ALA A 201 -28.11 -7.92 -24.16
CA ALA A 201 -27.08 -7.76 -23.13
C ALA A 201 -27.62 -7.38 -21.74
N HIS A 202 -28.80 -6.77 -21.66
CA HIS A 202 -29.49 -6.45 -20.40
C HIS A 202 -30.09 -7.70 -19.73
N LEU A 203 -30.42 -8.70 -20.55
CA LEU A 203 -31.10 -9.91 -20.11
C LEU A 203 -30.12 -11.00 -19.69
N SER A 204 -30.17 -11.38 -18.42
CA SER A 204 -29.45 -12.52 -17.84
C SER A 204 -30.42 -13.58 -17.38
N MET A 205 -30.02 -14.84 -17.45
CA MET A 205 -30.83 -15.94 -16.94
C MET A 205 -29.97 -17.00 -16.25
N LEU A 206 -30.45 -17.50 -15.12
CA LEU A 206 -29.91 -18.68 -14.44
C LEU A 206 -30.91 -19.82 -14.57
N VAL A 207 -30.48 -20.93 -15.19
CA VAL A 207 -31.32 -22.10 -15.42
C VAL A 207 -31.00 -23.14 -14.37
N LEU A 208 -31.95 -23.39 -13.47
CA LEU A 208 -31.89 -24.36 -12.37
C LEU A 208 -32.66 -25.60 -12.80
N ARG A 209 -31.97 -26.70 -13.11
CA ARG A 209 -32.61 -27.93 -13.60
C ARG A 209 -33.03 -28.80 -12.42
N ARG A 210 -34.05 -29.64 -12.64
CA ARG A 210 -34.45 -30.66 -11.66
C ARG A 210 -33.24 -31.50 -11.22
N GLY A 211 -33.06 -31.66 -9.92
CA GLY A 211 -31.96 -32.40 -9.31
C GLY A 211 -30.65 -31.63 -9.17
N ASP A 212 -30.53 -30.41 -9.73
CA ASP A 212 -29.38 -29.56 -9.45
C ASP A 212 -29.34 -29.22 -7.95
N MET A 213 -28.12 -29.17 -7.42
CA MET A 213 -27.87 -28.82 -6.03
C MET A 213 -27.80 -27.29 -5.90
N VAL A 214 -28.38 -26.76 -4.83
CA VAL A 214 -28.40 -25.34 -4.53
C VAL A 214 -27.98 -25.12 -3.08
N MET A 215 -27.05 -24.19 -2.86
CA MET A 215 -26.57 -23.79 -1.55
C MET A 215 -26.99 -22.33 -1.27
N PRO A 216 -27.64 -22.04 -0.14
CA PRO A 216 -28.04 -20.68 0.22
C PRO A 216 -26.84 -19.87 0.69
N LEU A 217 -26.80 -18.58 0.32
CA LEU A 217 -25.80 -17.63 0.79
C LEU A 217 -26.46 -16.56 1.65
N CYS A 218 -26.15 -16.59 2.94
CA CYS A 218 -26.74 -15.72 3.95
C CYS A 218 -25.73 -14.70 4.49
N ASP A 219 -26.22 -13.61 5.06
CA ASP A 219 -25.42 -12.68 5.85
C ASP A 219 -25.33 -13.08 7.34
N GLU A 220 -24.65 -12.29 8.15
CA GLU A 220 -24.51 -12.50 9.59
C GLU A 220 -25.83 -12.49 10.37
N ALA A 221 -26.90 -11.94 9.80
CA ALA A 221 -28.23 -11.93 10.38
C ALA A 221 -29.09 -13.11 9.89
N GLY A 222 -28.52 -14.05 9.12
CA GLY A 222 -29.22 -15.19 8.54
C GLY A 222 -30.12 -14.85 7.35
N ARG A 223 -30.03 -13.63 6.79
CA ARG A 223 -30.84 -13.23 5.64
C ARG A 223 -30.23 -13.75 4.36
N LEU A 224 -31.03 -14.43 3.53
CA LEU A 224 -30.60 -14.97 2.24
C LEU A 224 -30.45 -13.86 1.21
N HIS A 225 -29.26 -13.73 0.62
CA HIS A 225 -28.96 -12.74 -0.41
C HIS A 225 -28.71 -13.35 -1.79
N SER A 226 -28.32 -14.63 -1.85
CA SER A 226 -28.03 -15.31 -3.10
C SER A 226 -28.06 -16.83 -2.95
N LEU A 227 -27.89 -17.52 -4.08
CA LEU A 227 -27.81 -18.97 -4.18
C LEU A 227 -26.58 -19.34 -5.02
N GLN A 228 -25.88 -20.40 -4.63
CA GLN A 228 -24.91 -21.08 -5.48
C GLN A 228 -25.55 -22.34 -6.05
N GLN A 229 -25.68 -22.40 -7.37
CA GLN A 229 -26.08 -23.62 -8.07
C GLN A 229 -24.84 -24.46 -8.36
N VAL A 230 -24.94 -25.76 -8.12
CA VAL A 230 -24.01 -26.76 -8.65
C VAL A 230 -24.80 -27.68 -9.57
N SER A 231 -24.55 -27.55 -10.87
CA SER A 231 -25.24 -28.36 -11.87
C SER A 231 -24.88 -29.84 -11.75
N SER A 232 -25.70 -30.71 -12.34
CA SER A 232 -25.36 -32.13 -12.54
C SER A 232 -23.99 -32.39 -13.20
N THR A 233 -23.45 -31.44 -13.98
CA THR A 233 -22.12 -31.52 -14.58
C THR A 233 -20.99 -30.98 -13.68
N GLY A 234 -21.30 -30.61 -12.43
CA GLY A 234 -20.36 -30.00 -11.48
C GLY A 234 -20.07 -28.51 -11.72
N LYS A 235 -20.78 -27.84 -12.65
CA LYS A 235 -20.55 -26.42 -12.93
C LYS A 235 -21.22 -25.58 -11.84
N LYS A 236 -20.42 -24.72 -11.20
CA LYS A 236 -20.87 -23.79 -10.16
C LYS A 236 -21.33 -22.48 -10.81
N LEU A 237 -22.57 -22.05 -10.55
CA LEU A 237 -23.18 -20.86 -11.14
C LEU A 237 -23.85 -20.01 -10.06
N PHE A 238 -23.99 -18.72 -10.33
CA PHE A 238 -24.63 -17.74 -9.45
C PHE A 238 -25.57 -16.84 -10.25
N PRO A 239 -26.64 -16.32 -9.63
CA PRO A 239 -27.47 -15.32 -10.28
C PRO A 239 -26.69 -14.01 -10.47
N LYS A 240 -26.88 -13.34 -11.60
CA LYS A 240 -26.37 -11.98 -11.82
C LYS A 240 -26.96 -11.06 -10.74
N TYR A 241 -26.19 -10.12 -10.22
CA TYR A 241 -26.54 -9.32 -9.04
C TYR A 241 -26.72 -10.09 -7.72
N GLY A 242 -26.50 -11.41 -7.67
CA GLY A 242 -26.41 -12.15 -6.43
C GLY A 242 -25.23 -11.68 -5.57
N ARG A 243 -25.49 -11.26 -4.33
CA ARG A 243 -24.43 -10.83 -3.42
C ARG A 243 -23.67 -12.05 -2.89
N LYS A 244 -22.40 -12.17 -3.28
CA LYS A 244 -21.45 -13.14 -2.70
C LYS A 244 -20.61 -12.54 -1.57
N SER A 245 -20.20 -11.28 -1.74
CA SER A 245 -19.24 -10.62 -0.85
C SER A 245 -19.80 -10.49 0.57
N GLY A 246 -19.13 -11.15 1.51
CA GLY A 246 -19.50 -11.22 2.93
C GLY A 246 -20.67 -12.17 3.23
N CYS A 247 -21.23 -12.85 2.24
CA CYS A 247 -22.24 -13.89 2.44
C CYS A 247 -21.57 -15.28 2.47
N PHE A 248 -22.17 -16.20 3.22
CA PHE A 248 -21.63 -17.53 3.47
C PHE A 248 -22.74 -18.58 3.66
N HIS A 249 -22.35 -19.84 3.68
CA HIS A 249 -23.19 -20.98 4.06
C HIS A 249 -22.62 -21.67 5.30
N VAL A 250 -23.45 -22.25 6.16
CA VAL A 250 -22.97 -22.97 7.35
C VAL A 250 -23.30 -24.46 7.20
N VAL A 251 -22.27 -25.29 7.25
CA VAL A 251 -22.38 -26.75 7.31
C VAL A 251 -22.61 -27.13 8.77
N ALA A 252 -23.81 -27.65 9.07
CA ALA A 252 -24.26 -28.07 10.39
C ALA A 252 -24.11 -26.98 11.47
N ASP A 253 -25.04 -26.01 11.43
CA ASP A 253 -25.05 -24.87 12.35
C ASP A 253 -25.26 -25.32 13.81
N ASP A 254 -24.37 -24.88 14.69
CA ASP A 254 -24.45 -25.09 16.14
C ASP A 254 -23.93 -23.83 16.85
N ALA A 255 -24.86 -23.03 17.34
CA ALA A 255 -24.56 -21.77 18.01
C ALA A 255 -23.75 -21.95 19.31
N ALA A 256 -23.71 -23.16 19.90
CA ALA A 256 -22.96 -23.46 21.11
C ALA A 256 -21.55 -24.01 20.83
N ALA A 257 -21.14 -24.12 19.56
CA ALA A 257 -19.87 -24.70 19.18
C ALA A 257 -18.68 -23.89 19.70
N GLN A 258 -17.76 -24.59 20.38
CA GLN A 258 -16.50 -24.00 20.87
C GLN A 258 -15.45 -23.85 19.77
N ILE A 259 -15.60 -24.60 18.67
CA ILE A 259 -14.69 -24.60 17.52
C ILE A 259 -15.53 -24.43 16.26
N VAL A 260 -15.13 -23.50 15.40
CA VAL A 260 -15.80 -23.27 14.12
C VAL A 260 -14.77 -23.27 13.00
N GLY A 261 -14.98 -24.16 12.03
CA GLY A 261 -14.16 -24.23 10.82
C GLY A 261 -14.60 -23.20 9.78
N LEU A 262 -13.67 -22.77 8.93
CA LEU A 262 -13.97 -21.99 7.73
C LEU A 262 -13.24 -22.61 6.55
N ALA A 263 -13.92 -22.83 5.43
CA ALA A 263 -13.30 -23.40 4.22
C ALA A 263 -13.73 -22.66 2.96
N GLU A 264 -12.94 -22.73 1.90
CA GLU A 264 -13.22 -22.05 0.63
C GLU A 264 -14.49 -22.62 -0.04
N GLY A 265 -14.53 -23.93 -0.24
CA GLY A 265 -15.60 -24.62 -0.96
C GLY A 265 -16.49 -25.50 -0.08
N TYR A 266 -17.68 -25.82 -0.59
CA TYR A 266 -18.63 -26.70 0.10
C TYR A 266 -18.07 -28.11 0.37
N ALA A 267 -17.42 -28.74 -0.61
CA ALA A 267 -16.87 -30.09 -0.44
C ALA A 267 -15.75 -30.14 0.61
N THR A 268 -14.86 -29.14 0.60
CA THR A 268 -13.83 -28.92 1.61
C THR A 268 -14.48 -28.78 3.00
N ALA A 269 -15.48 -27.90 3.13
CA ALA A 269 -16.18 -27.68 4.39
C ALA A 269 -16.89 -28.94 4.91
N ALA A 270 -17.59 -29.66 4.03
CA ALA A 270 -18.30 -30.89 4.37
C ALA A 270 -17.34 -32.00 4.78
N SER A 271 -16.18 -32.14 4.14
CA SER A 271 -15.14 -33.10 4.53
C SER A 271 -14.59 -32.78 5.92
N CYS A 272 -14.28 -31.51 6.21
CA CYS A 272 -13.83 -31.10 7.53
C CYS A 272 -14.91 -31.34 8.61
N HIS A 273 -16.17 -31.05 8.31
CA HIS A 273 -17.29 -31.33 9.23
C HIS A 273 -17.45 -32.83 9.49
N MET A 274 -17.44 -33.66 8.45
CA MET A 274 -17.57 -35.12 8.57
C MET A 274 -16.41 -35.74 9.36
N ALA A 275 -15.20 -35.18 9.24
CA ALA A 275 -14.02 -35.65 9.96
C ALA A 275 -14.00 -35.20 11.44
N ALA A 276 -14.29 -33.92 11.71
CA ALA A 276 -14.07 -33.31 13.03
C ALA A 276 -15.36 -33.06 13.84
N GLY A 277 -16.52 -33.06 13.20
CA GLY A 277 -17.83 -32.80 13.83
C GLY A 277 -18.12 -31.32 14.12
N TRP A 278 -17.24 -30.39 13.73
CA TRP A 278 -17.42 -28.95 13.98
C TRP A 278 -18.38 -28.32 12.97
N PRO A 279 -19.10 -27.24 13.32
CA PRO A 279 -19.70 -26.37 12.30
C PRO A 279 -18.62 -25.80 11.39
N VAL A 280 -18.84 -25.84 10.08
CA VAL A 280 -17.89 -25.31 9.10
C VAL A 280 -18.56 -24.30 8.18
N VAL A 281 -18.04 -23.08 8.13
CA VAL A 281 -18.56 -22.00 7.30
C VAL A 281 -17.90 -22.02 5.93
N VAL A 282 -18.70 -21.94 4.87
CA VAL A 282 -18.27 -21.94 3.48
C VAL A 282 -18.08 -20.50 2.99
N GLY A 283 -16.83 -20.16 2.63
CA GLY A 283 -16.44 -18.86 2.10
C GLY A 283 -16.82 -18.64 0.63
N VAL A 284 -17.23 -19.68 -0.09
CA VAL A 284 -17.60 -19.70 -1.52
C VAL A 284 -16.40 -19.61 -2.48
N ASP A 285 -15.49 -18.68 -2.22
CA ASP A 285 -14.22 -18.48 -2.94
C ASP A 285 -13.14 -17.88 -2.02
N SER A 286 -11.86 -18.10 -2.36
CA SER A 286 -10.71 -17.62 -1.57
C SER A 286 -10.69 -16.11 -1.36
N GLY A 287 -11.18 -15.32 -2.32
CA GLY A 287 -11.27 -13.87 -2.19
C GLY A 287 -12.29 -13.39 -1.16
N ASN A 288 -13.26 -14.24 -0.81
CA ASN A 288 -14.32 -13.94 0.14
C ASN A 288 -14.02 -14.46 1.56
N LEU A 289 -13.10 -15.43 1.71
CA LEU A 289 -12.69 -16.01 3.00
C LEU A 289 -12.37 -14.96 4.08
N PRO A 290 -11.52 -13.93 3.85
CA PRO A 290 -11.21 -12.93 4.88
C PRO A 290 -12.43 -12.11 5.31
N LYS A 291 -13.33 -11.80 4.37
CA LYS A 291 -14.56 -11.06 4.66
C LYS A 291 -15.54 -11.89 5.49
N VAL A 292 -15.65 -13.19 5.17
CA VAL A 292 -16.50 -14.12 5.90
C VAL A 292 -15.92 -14.37 7.29
N ALA A 293 -14.61 -14.58 7.43
CA ALA A 293 -13.95 -14.76 8.73
C ALA A 293 -14.24 -13.62 9.70
N ALA A 294 -14.17 -12.36 9.23
CA ALA A 294 -14.49 -11.19 10.05
C ALA A 294 -15.96 -11.18 10.51
N ARG A 295 -16.89 -11.73 9.72
CA ARG A 295 -18.32 -11.83 10.06
C ARG A 295 -18.60 -12.98 11.01
N VAL A 296 -17.99 -14.14 10.76
CA VAL A 296 -18.10 -15.33 11.62
C VAL A 296 -17.56 -15.04 13.01
N ARG A 297 -16.48 -14.25 13.15
CA ARG A 297 -15.97 -13.79 14.44
C ARG A 297 -17.00 -12.98 15.25
N VAL A 298 -17.90 -12.25 14.59
CA VAL A 298 -19.00 -11.52 15.27
C VAL A 298 -20.08 -12.49 15.77
N ILE A 299 -20.38 -13.53 15.00
CA ILE A 299 -21.39 -14.54 15.34
C ILE A 299 -20.86 -15.49 16.43
N TYR A 300 -19.57 -15.82 16.39
CA TYR A 300 -18.89 -16.70 17.32
C TYR A 300 -17.71 -16.00 18.01
N PRO A 301 -17.94 -15.02 18.91
CA PRO A 301 -16.88 -14.24 19.53
C PRO A 301 -15.89 -15.09 20.33
N ALA A 302 -16.40 -16.07 21.07
CA ALA A 302 -15.63 -16.92 21.98
C ALA A 302 -15.13 -18.22 21.34
N ALA A 303 -15.59 -18.57 20.13
CA ALA A 303 -15.19 -19.82 19.50
C ALA A 303 -13.76 -19.72 18.95
N ARG A 304 -13.05 -20.85 18.99
CA ARG A 304 -11.78 -21.00 18.30
C ARG A 304 -12.04 -21.20 16.80
N LEU A 305 -11.59 -20.25 16.00
CA LEU A 305 -11.76 -20.30 14.55
C LEU A 305 -10.59 -21.06 13.91
N VAL A 306 -10.91 -21.94 12.96
CA VAL A 306 -9.93 -22.75 12.21
C VAL A 306 -10.18 -22.56 10.71
N ILE A 307 -9.26 -21.89 10.01
CA ILE A 307 -9.33 -21.67 8.56
C ILE A 307 -8.72 -22.87 7.84
N CYS A 308 -9.56 -23.74 7.30
CA CYS A 308 -9.22 -24.88 6.48
C CYS A 308 -9.01 -24.41 5.03
N GLY A 309 -7.79 -24.01 4.71
CA GLY A 309 -7.43 -23.50 3.38
C GLY A 309 -7.04 -24.60 2.41
N ASP A 310 -7.17 -24.30 1.12
CA ASP A 310 -6.65 -25.14 0.03
C ASP A 310 -5.17 -24.77 -0.22
N ASP A 311 -4.32 -25.75 -0.51
CA ASP A 311 -2.89 -25.58 -0.80
C ASP A 311 -2.56 -26.18 -2.17
N ASP A 312 -2.74 -25.38 -3.23
CA ASP A 312 -2.37 -25.77 -4.59
C ASP A 312 -1.13 -25.00 -5.07
N PRO A 313 0.09 -25.56 -4.88
CA PRO A 313 1.32 -24.91 -5.30
C PRO A 313 1.48 -24.82 -6.83
N THR A 314 0.65 -25.53 -7.60
CA THR A 314 0.70 -25.46 -9.08
C THR A 314 -0.01 -24.21 -9.64
N THR A 315 -0.85 -23.57 -8.82
CA THR A 315 -1.51 -22.31 -9.19
C THR A 315 -0.61 -21.12 -8.84
N ALA A 316 -0.33 -20.26 -9.82
CA ALA A 316 0.52 -19.09 -9.63
C ALA A 316 0.06 -18.22 -8.44
N GLY A 317 0.95 -17.99 -7.47
CA GLY A 317 0.69 -17.19 -6.27
C GLY A 317 -0.15 -17.88 -5.19
N ASN A 318 -0.52 -19.16 -5.37
CA ASN A 318 -1.28 -20.00 -4.42
C ASN A 318 -2.35 -19.22 -3.61
N PRO A 319 -3.36 -18.66 -4.30
CA PRO A 319 -4.29 -17.72 -3.70
C PRO A 319 -5.12 -18.33 -2.58
N GLY A 320 -5.40 -19.65 -2.60
CA GLY A 320 -6.12 -20.36 -1.54
C GLY A 320 -5.39 -20.25 -0.20
N ARG A 321 -4.10 -20.64 -0.19
CA ARG A 321 -3.24 -20.55 0.99
C ARG A 321 -3.04 -19.13 1.47
N ALA A 322 -2.64 -18.22 0.58
CA ALA A 322 -2.37 -16.83 0.93
C ALA A 322 -3.60 -16.12 1.52
N LYS A 323 -4.81 -16.41 1.02
CA LYS A 323 -6.05 -15.82 1.56
C LYS A 323 -6.51 -16.48 2.86
N ALA A 324 -6.27 -17.77 3.04
CA ALA A 324 -6.56 -18.46 4.30
C ALA A 324 -5.67 -17.96 5.44
N GLU A 325 -4.36 -17.79 5.20
CA GLU A 325 -3.41 -17.20 6.15
C GLU A 325 -3.81 -15.75 6.51
N LEU A 326 -4.16 -14.93 5.51
CA LEU A 326 -4.64 -13.57 5.73
C LEU A 326 -5.93 -13.54 6.58
N ALA A 327 -6.88 -14.43 6.29
CA ALA A 327 -8.12 -14.54 7.06
C ALA A 327 -7.85 -14.94 8.52
N ALA A 328 -6.89 -15.85 8.74
CA ALA A 328 -6.51 -16.29 10.07
C ALA A 328 -5.87 -15.16 10.88
N GLN A 329 -4.94 -14.42 10.27
CA GLN A 329 -4.28 -13.27 10.88
C GLN A 329 -5.29 -12.17 11.27
N GLN A 330 -6.26 -11.86 10.41
CA GLN A 330 -7.24 -10.80 10.68
C GLN A 330 -8.20 -11.12 11.84
N CYS A 331 -8.47 -12.40 12.10
CA CYS A 331 -9.51 -12.81 13.04
C CYS A 331 -8.96 -13.53 14.28
N GLY A 332 -7.64 -13.57 14.45
CA GLY A 332 -6.99 -14.35 15.51
C GLY A 332 -7.36 -15.84 15.44
N ALA A 333 -7.33 -16.42 14.24
CA ALA A 333 -7.65 -17.82 13.98
C ALA A 333 -6.38 -18.62 13.66
N VAL A 334 -6.53 -19.93 13.45
CA VAL A 334 -5.44 -20.81 12.97
C VAL A 334 -5.72 -21.19 11.52
N ALA A 335 -4.75 -21.01 10.62
CA ALA A 335 -4.83 -21.54 9.26
C ALA A 335 -4.23 -22.95 9.20
N VAL A 336 -4.90 -23.85 8.48
CA VAL A 336 -4.52 -25.26 8.37
C VAL A 336 -4.66 -25.70 6.92
N PHE A 337 -3.72 -26.52 6.47
CA PHE A 337 -3.62 -27.01 5.10
C PHE A 337 -3.48 -28.53 5.08
N PRO A 338 -4.05 -29.22 4.08
CA PRO A 338 -3.94 -30.67 3.96
C PRO A 338 -2.49 -31.08 3.67
N GLN A 339 -1.99 -32.11 4.36
CA GLN A 339 -0.66 -32.70 4.12
C GLN A 339 -0.79 -34.12 3.56
N GLY A 340 -0.13 -34.41 2.44
CA GLY A 340 -0.15 -35.74 1.78
C GLY A 340 0.23 -35.67 0.30
N ALA A 341 0.55 -36.82 -0.31
CA ALA A 341 1.18 -36.89 -1.64
C ALA A 341 0.38 -36.24 -2.79
N ASP A 342 -0.95 -36.13 -2.68
CA ASP A 342 -1.83 -35.59 -3.73
C ASP A 342 -2.89 -34.58 -3.23
N GLY A 343 -2.88 -34.21 -1.93
CA GLY A 343 -3.95 -33.45 -1.29
C GLY A 343 -3.83 -31.94 -1.48
N LYS A 344 -4.33 -31.41 -2.61
CA LYS A 344 -4.41 -29.95 -2.86
C LYS A 344 -5.51 -29.26 -2.04
N ASP A 345 -6.61 -29.95 -1.82
CA ASP A 345 -7.70 -29.50 -0.95
C ASP A 345 -8.08 -30.61 0.07
N TRP A 346 -8.80 -30.24 1.13
CA TRP A 346 -9.19 -31.18 2.20
C TRP A 346 -10.11 -32.30 1.71
N ASN A 347 -10.85 -32.06 0.64
CA ASN A 347 -11.70 -33.08 0.06
C ASN A 347 -10.87 -34.11 -0.72
N ASP A 348 -9.86 -33.67 -1.45
CA ASP A 348 -8.97 -34.57 -2.20
C ASP A 348 -8.18 -35.46 -1.21
N LEU A 349 -7.76 -34.92 -0.06
CA LEU A 349 -7.18 -35.70 1.03
C LEU A 349 -8.19 -36.72 1.60
N HIS A 350 -9.44 -36.31 1.84
CA HIS A 350 -10.52 -37.19 2.29
C HIS A 350 -10.75 -38.35 1.31
N VAL A 351 -10.89 -38.07 0.01
CA VAL A 351 -11.15 -39.12 -0.99
C VAL A 351 -9.95 -40.05 -1.16
N ALA A 352 -8.72 -39.54 -1.04
CA ALA A 352 -7.50 -40.33 -1.23
C ALA A 352 -7.12 -41.17 0.00
N GLN A 353 -7.27 -40.65 1.21
CA GLN A 353 -6.73 -41.24 2.44
C GLN A 353 -7.77 -41.49 3.55
N GLY A 354 -9.03 -41.08 3.34
CA GLY A 354 -10.13 -41.26 4.29
C GLY A 354 -10.28 -40.12 5.30
N LEU A 355 -11.42 -40.12 6.01
CA LEU A 355 -11.78 -39.10 6.99
C LEU A 355 -10.89 -39.11 8.24
N ASP A 356 -10.34 -40.28 8.61
CA ASP A 356 -9.52 -40.41 9.82
C ASP A 356 -8.24 -39.58 9.71
N VAL A 357 -7.58 -39.57 8.55
CA VAL A 357 -6.37 -38.75 8.30
C VAL A 357 -6.71 -37.26 8.32
N VAL A 358 -7.84 -36.86 7.73
CA VAL A 358 -8.31 -35.47 7.80
C VAL A 358 -8.56 -35.06 9.25
N ARG A 359 -9.20 -35.93 10.04
CA ARG A 359 -9.49 -35.69 11.45
C ARG A 359 -8.22 -35.51 12.27
N GLU A 360 -7.22 -36.37 12.09
CA GLU A 360 -5.95 -36.26 12.81
C GLU A 360 -5.26 -34.91 12.55
N GLN A 361 -5.20 -34.48 11.28
CA GLN A 361 -4.58 -33.20 10.92
C GLN A 361 -5.36 -32.00 11.46
N LEU A 362 -6.69 -32.02 11.40
CA LEU A 362 -7.52 -30.95 11.95
C LEU A 362 -7.38 -30.86 13.48
N LEU A 363 -7.37 -31.99 14.19
CA LEU A 363 -7.18 -32.00 15.64
C LEU A 363 -5.79 -31.53 16.05
N ALA A 364 -4.75 -31.87 15.29
CA ALA A 364 -3.39 -31.38 15.53
C ALA A 364 -3.32 -29.84 15.45
N ALA A 365 -4.13 -29.22 14.57
CA ALA A 365 -4.18 -27.77 14.47
C ALA A 365 -4.75 -27.05 15.70
N LEU A 366 -5.48 -27.75 16.57
CA LEU A 366 -5.95 -27.18 17.83
C LEU A 366 -4.82 -26.97 18.85
N LEU A 367 -3.67 -27.61 18.64
CA LEU A 367 -2.47 -27.44 19.47
C LEU A 367 -1.62 -26.24 19.03
N LEU A 368 -1.84 -25.70 17.84
CA LEU A 368 -1.10 -24.53 17.33
C LEU A 368 -1.55 -23.26 18.06
N GLU A 369 -0.66 -22.29 18.24
CA GLU A 369 -1.09 -20.99 18.77
C GLU A 369 -1.83 -20.18 17.69
N PRO A 370 -2.94 -19.49 18.02
CA PRO A 370 -3.65 -18.63 17.08
C PRO A 370 -2.76 -17.45 16.65
N ALA A 371 -2.90 -17.03 15.39
CA ALA A 371 -2.15 -15.89 14.88
C ALA A 371 -2.48 -14.62 15.69
N ALA A 372 -1.48 -13.82 16.04
CA ALA A 372 -1.69 -12.56 16.74
C ALA A 372 -2.53 -11.60 15.87
N PRO A 373 -3.69 -11.09 16.37
CA PRO A 373 -4.49 -10.14 15.62
C PRO A 373 -3.72 -8.82 15.48
N VAL A 374 -3.78 -8.22 14.29
CA VAL A 374 -3.27 -6.87 14.06
C VAL A 374 -4.18 -5.89 14.80
N GLU A 375 -3.64 -5.12 15.75
CA GLU A 375 -4.41 -4.11 16.50
C GLU A 375 -4.99 -3.05 15.56
N ASP A 376 -6.30 -3.13 15.31
CA ASP A 376 -7.08 -2.04 14.70
C ASP A 376 -7.48 -1.03 15.78
N LEU A 377 -7.30 0.25 15.46
CA LEU A 377 -7.71 1.41 16.25
C LEU A 377 -9.20 1.33 16.67
N PRO A 378 -9.58 1.83 17.86
CA PRO A 378 -10.94 1.67 18.37
C PRO A 378 -11.99 2.38 17.52
N ARG A 379 -13.10 1.65 17.28
CA ARG A 379 -14.30 2.10 16.57
C ARG A 379 -15.05 3.16 17.38
N ALA A 380 -15.52 4.21 16.70
CA ALA A 380 -16.30 5.28 17.30
C ALA A 380 -17.62 4.76 17.93
N PRO A 381 -18.03 5.25 19.11
CA PRO A 381 -19.31 4.89 19.71
C PRO A 381 -20.46 5.62 18.99
N SER A 382 -21.55 4.88 18.75
CA SER A 382 -22.81 5.37 18.18
C SER A 382 -23.66 6.10 19.21
N ASP A 383 -24.33 7.16 18.74
CA ASP A 383 -25.29 7.99 19.47
C ASP A 383 -26.52 7.20 19.94
N ASP A 384 -26.82 7.26 21.23
CA ASP A 384 -28.18 7.16 21.78
C ASP A 384 -28.16 7.68 23.23
N CYS A 385 -28.65 8.91 23.46
CA CYS A 385 -29.49 9.27 24.61
C CYS A 385 -29.88 10.77 24.58
N ALA A 386 -31.19 11.03 24.61
CA ALA A 386 -31.76 12.37 24.79
C ALA A 386 -31.57 12.89 26.24
N PRO A 387 -31.48 14.21 26.49
CA PRO A 387 -31.36 14.73 27.84
C PRO A 387 -32.73 15.01 28.47
N GLU A 388 -32.94 14.48 29.68
CA GLU A 388 -33.99 14.91 30.61
C GLU A 388 -33.51 16.07 31.50
N ASN A 389 -34.45 16.97 31.80
CA ASN A 389 -34.28 18.13 32.69
C ASN A 389 -34.06 17.70 34.15
N SER A 390 -33.11 18.34 34.85
CA SER A 390 -33.06 18.35 36.31
C SER A 390 -32.96 19.77 36.87
N THR A 391 -33.93 20.07 37.73
CA THR A 391 -34.18 21.29 38.49
C THR A 391 -33.11 21.54 39.56
N ALA A 392 -32.72 22.80 39.74
CA ALA A 392 -31.81 23.25 40.81
C ALA A 392 -32.57 23.49 42.12
N GLY A 393 -32.13 22.80 43.18
CA GLY A 393 -32.59 22.96 44.56
C GLY A 393 -31.93 24.14 45.28
N THR A 394 -32.73 24.77 46.14
CA THR A 394 -32.44 25.88 47.05
C THR A 394 -31.52 25.52 48.21
N THR A 395 -30.61 26.43 48.57
CA THR A 395 -30.07 26.55 49.94
C THR A 395 -29.97 28.02 50.33
N GLY A 396 -30.73 28.41 51.35
CA GLY A 396 -30.70 29.73 51.97
C GLY A 396 -29.59 29.88 53.01
N GLY A 397 -29.13 31.12 53.16
CA GLY A 397 -28.29 31.59 54.26
C GLY A 397 -28.69 33.03 54.60
N ALA A 398 -29.03 33.26 55.87
CA ALA A 398 -29.50 34.52 56.43
C ALA A 398 -28.46 35.64 56.30
N GLY A 399 -28.89 36.85 55.93
CA GLY A 399 -28.04 38.03 55.78
C GLY A 399 -28.50 39.18 56.68
N GLU A 400 -27.55 39.73 57.43
CA GLU A 400 -27.63 41.01 58.13
C GLU A 400 -28.10 42.15 57.22
N ALA A 401 -28.77 43.15 57.80
CA ALA A 401 -29.25 44.33 57.09
C ALA A 401 -28.07 45.14 56.49
N LEU A 402 -27.98 45.17 55.17
CA LEU A 402 -26.97 45.91 54.40
C LEU A 402 -27.14 47.42 54.59
N THR A 403 -26.04 48.13 54.86
CA THR A 403 -26.02 49.60 55.01
C THR A 403 -25.77 50.32 53.67
N LEU A 404 -26.25 51.57 53.52
CA LEU A 404 -26.13 52.34 52.27
C LEU A 404 -24.67 52.50 51.77
N ALA A 405 -23.71 52.66 52.69
CA ALA A 405 -22.29 52.78 52.35
C ALA A 405 -21.69 51.48 51.76
N GLN A 406 -22.15 50.32 52.24
CA GLN A 406 -21.71 49.02 51.71
C GLN A 406 -22.27 48.78 50.30
N VAL A 407 -23.50 49.24 50.05
CA VAL A 407 -24.16 49.12 48.74
C VAL A 407 -23.48 50.03 47.71
N THR A 408 -23.14 51.27 48.07
CA THR A 408 -22.43 52.21 47.17
C THR A 408 -21.02 51.75 46.82
N ARG A 409 -20.33 51.06 47.74
CA ARG A 409 -19.00 50.48 47.47
C ARG A 409 -19.06 49.29 46.52
N ARG A 410 -20.07 48.43 46.68
CA ARG A 410 -20.17 47.12 46.03
C ARG A 410 -20.87 47.18 44.67
N TYR A 411 -21.90 48.00 44.53
CA TYR A 411 -22.73 48.02 43.34
C TYR A 411 -22.47 49.29 42.52
N ALA A 412 -22.42 49.14 41.21
CA ALA A 412 -22.24 50.23 40.27
C ALA A 412 -23.31 50.21 39.19
N LEU A 413 -23.75 51.38 38.72
CA LEU A 413 -24.69 51.45 37.61
C LEU A 413 -23.94 51.33 36.28
N VAL A 414 -24.48 50.55 35.34
CA VAL A 414 -23.88 50.43 34.00
C VAL A 414 -24.39 51.55 33.12
N GLU A 415 -23.47 52.36 32.60
CA GLU A 415 -23.78 53.56 31.81
C GLU A 415 -24.69 53.24 30.61
N GLY A 416 -25.73 54.05 30.40
CA GLY A 416 -26.69 53.89 29.30
C GLY A 416 -27.69 52.72 29.45
N THR A 417 -27.73 52.04 30.61
CA THR A 417 -28.64 50.90 30.83
C THR A 417 -29.35 50.94 32.19
N THR A 418 -30.35 50.07 32.37
CA THR A 418 -31.08 49.86 33.64
C THR A 418 -30.48 48.75 34.51
N GLN A 419 -29.25 48.32 34.21
CA GLN A 419 -28.60 47.19 34.87
C GLN A 419 -27.57 47.66 35.89
N VAL A 420 -27.44 46.87 36.95
CA VAL A 420 -26.51 47.11 38.05
C VAL A 420 -25.40 46.06 37.97
N TRP A 421 -24.17 46.47 38.22
CA TRP A 421 -22.99 45.63 38.29
C TRP A 421 -22.64 45.36 39.76
N ASP A 422 -22.53 44.09 40.16
CA ASP A 422 -21.98 43.69 41.47
C ASP A 422 -20.46 43.55 41.34
N GLY A 423 -19.70 44.48 41.93
CA GLY A 423 -18.24 44.52 41.87
C GLY A 423 -17.57 43.35 42.60
N ASP A 424 -18.21 42.78 43.63
CA ASP A 424 -17.64 41.68 44.41
C ASP A 424 -17.85 40.34 43.69
N LYS A 425 -19.01 40.15 43.07
CA LYS A 425 -19.33 38.92 42.32
C LYS A 425 -18.93 38.98 40.84
N ALA A 426 -18.65 40.18 40.33
CA ALA A 426 -18.43 40.48 38.91
C ALA A 426 -19.59 39.97 38.02
N LEU A 427 -20.83 40.26 38.43
CA LEU A 427 -22.05 39.81 37.74
C LEU A 427 -22.98 40.98 37.45
N LEU A 428 -23.67 40.87 36.32
CA LEU A 428 -24.65 41.83 35.85
C LEU A 428 -26.04 41.44 36.35
N MET A 429 -26.76 42.37 36.97
CA MET A 429 -28.10 42.11 37.53
C MET A 429 -29.12 43.14 37.05
N LYS A 430 -30.37 42.68 36.86
CA LYS A 430 -31.50 43.56 36.53
C LYS A 430 -31.88 44.39 37.76
N LYS A 431 -32.33 45.63 37.56
CA LYS A 431 -32.79 46.53 38.63
C LYS A 431 -33.77 45.87 39.61
N THR A 432 -34.70 45.07 39.12
CA THR A 432 -35.68 44.36 39.96
C THR A 432 -35.05 43.30 40.87
N ALA A 433 -34.00 42.63 40.43
CA ALA A 433 -33.25 41.67 41.24
C ALA A 433 -32.38 42.38 42.29
N PHE A 434 -31.87 43.57 41.97
CA PHE A 434 -31.14 44.42 42.92
C PHE A 434 -32.06 44.96 44.02
N GLU A 435 -33.25 45.45 43.65
CA GLU A 435 -34.28 45.92 44.60
C GLU A 435 -34.74 44.80 45.56
N ALA A 436 -34.77 43.55 45.09
CA ALA A 436 -35.12 42.39 45.91
C ALA A 436 -34.01 41.99 46.91
N LEU A 437 -32.74 42.26 46.57
CA LEU A 437 -31.58 41.91 47.41
C LEU A 437 -31.27 42.95 48.48
N VAL A 438 -31.43 44.24 48.16
CA VAL A 438 -31.04 45.36 49.03
C VAL A 438 -32.24 46.02 49.72
N GLY A 439 -33.46 45.71 49.27
CA GLY A 439 -34.70 46.28 49.75
C GLY A 439 -35.09 47.57 49.01
N LYS A 440 -36.37 47.69 48.66
CA LYS A 440 -36.94 48.85 47.93
C LYS A 440 -36.60 50.23 48.51
N PRO A 441 -36.62 50.49 49.84
CA PRO A 441 -36.31 51.82 50.37
C PRO A 441 -34.83 52.19 50.17
N LEU A 442 -33.91 51.27 50.43
CA LEU A 442 -32.47 51.50 50.32
C LEU A 442 -32.00 51.61 48.86
N ALA A 443 -32.61 50.85 47.95
CA ALA A 443 -32.35 50.95 46.52
C ALA A 443 -32.79 52.31 45.93
N LYS A 444 -33.89 52.88 46.44
CA LYS A 444 -34.38 54.21 46.03
C LYS A 444 -33.48 55.34 46.52
N GLU A 445 -32.97 55.24 47.74
CA GLU A 445 -31.96 56.17 48.27
C GLU A 445 -30.65 56.09 47.47
N TRP A 446 -30.19 54.89 47.12
CA TRP A 446 -28.98 54.70 46.30
C TRP A 446 -29.12 55.28 44.87
N LEU A 447 -30.31 55.15 44.26
CA LEU A 447 -30.60 55.74 42.95
C LEU A 447 -30.72 57.27 42.97
N ALA A 448 -31.01 57.86 44.13
CA ALA A 448 -31.17 59.31 44.33
C ALA A 448 -29.86 60.03 44.67
N LEU A 449 -28.75 59.30 44.87
CA LEU A 449 -27.42 59.87 45.06
C LEU A 449 -26.93 60.58 43.79
N THR A 450 -26.32 61.75 43.95
CA THR A 450 -25.74 62.56 42.87
C THR A 450 -24.52 61.88 42.23
N ASP A 451 -24.27 62.19 40.95
CA ASP A 451 -23.26 61.52 40.09
C ASP A 451 -21.83 61.48 40.68
N ASP A 452 -21.47 62.38 41.61
CA ASP A 452 -20.16 62.42 42.27
C ASP A 452 -19.92 61.30 43.30
N THR A 453 -20.98 60.65 43.81
CA THR A 453 -20.86 59.57 44.82
C THR A 453 -21.32 58.22 44.32
N ARG A 454 -22.02 58.18 43.18
CA ARG A 454 -22.50 56.94 42.56
C ARG A 454 -21.46 56.43 41.56
N ARG A 455 -20.90 55.26 41.82
CA ARG A 455 -19.98 54.60 40.90
C ARG A 455 -20.72 54.15 39.63
N VAL A 456 -20.33 54.69 38.48
CA VAL A 456 -20.80 54.27 37.16
C VAL A 456 -19.68 53.50 36.48
N VAL A 457 -20.00 52.38 35.82
CA VAL A 457 -19.05 51.59 35.05
C VAL A 457 -19.50 51.59 33.59
N ALA A 458 -18.56 51.88 32.68
CA ALA A 458 -18.81 51.84 31.24
C ALA A 458 -19.23 50.44 30.80
N ALA A 459 -20.21 50.35 29.89
CA ALA A 459 -20.78 49.09 29.43
C ALA A 459 -19.75 48.15 28.77
N ASP A 460 -18.72 48.72 28.13
CA ASP A 460 -17.66 47.96 27.47
C ASP A 460 -16.71 47.29 28.48
N HIS A 461 -16.34 48.00 29.56
CA HIS A 461 -15.48 47.47 30.63
C HIS A 461 -16.14 46.27 31.36
N VAL A 462 -17.47 46.29 31.50
CA VAL A 462 -18.22 45.15 32.07
C VAL A 462 -18.18 43.92 31.17
N ARG A 463 -18.22 44.10 29.84
CA ARG A 463 -18.12 43.01 28.86
C ARG A 463 -16.72 42.39 28.87
N ASP A 464 -15.68 43.21 28.94
CA ASP A 464 -14.28 42.76 28.97
C ASP A 464 -13.99 41.90 30.21
N ILE A 465 -14.48 42.32 31.39
CA ILE A 465 -14.34 41.55 32.64
C ILE A 465 -15.10 40.22 32.57
N GLN A 466 -16.30 40.19 31.97
CA GLN A 466 -17.06 38.95 31.77
C GLN A 466 -16.40 38.01 30.76
N GLN A 467 -15.79 38.55 29.69
CA GLN A 467 -15.03 37.78 28.72
C GLN A 467 -13.78 37.14 29.35
N ALA A 468 -13.01 37.90 30.14
CA ALA A 468 -11.82 37.40 30.83
C ALA A 468 -12.13 36.28 31.84
N LYS A 469 -13.24 36.38 32.58
CA LYS A 469 -13.67 35.34 33.56
C LYS A 469 -14.18 34.06 32.89
N ARG A 470 -14.84 34.14 31.73
CA ARG A 470 -15.31 32.95 30.97
C ARG A 470 -14.17 32.15 30.34
N LEU A 471 -13.10 32.82 29.93
CA LEU A 471 -11.90 32.18 29.36
C LEU A 471 -11.03 31.51 30.43
N THR A 472 -10.96 32.07 31.63
CA THR A 472 -10.16 31.54 32.76
C THR A 472 -10.85 30.43 33.57
N GLY A 473 -12.19 30.37 33.54
CA GLY A 473 -12.98 29.41 34.34
C GLY A 473 -12.97 27.95 33.84
N LYS A 474 -12.54 27.67 32.60
CA LYS A 474 -12.38 26.30 32.09
C LYS A 474 -10.90 25.95 32.02
N LYS A 475 -10.35 25.40 33.12
CA LYS A 475 -9.00 24.81 33.13
C LYS A 475 -8.92 23.72 32.04
N GLY A 476 -8.17 24.01 30.98
CA GLY A 476 -7.98 23.14 29.83
C GLY A 476 -6.95 22.06 30.12
N GLY A 477 -7.40 20.82 30.35
CA GLY A 477 -6.56 19.62 30.32
C GLY A 477 -5.36 19.59 31.28
N ALA A 478 -4.57 18.51 31.21
CA ALA A 478 -3.51 18.18 32.16
C ALA A 478 -2.35 19.20 32.29
N LEU A 479 -2.23 20.16 31.37
CA LEU A 479 -1.14 21.15 31.32
C LEU A 479 -1.58 22.58 31.68
N GLY A 480 -2.88 22.82 31.96
CA GLY A 480 -3.36 24.13 32.39
C GLY A 480 -3.24 25.28 31.37
N MET A 481 -2.94 24.98 30.10
CA MET A 481 -2.79 25.98 29.04
C MET A 481 -4.14 26.60 28.65
N PRO A 482 -4.21 27.93 28.46
CA PRO A 482 -5.42 28.57 27.94
C PRO A 482 -5.71 28.11 26.49
N PRO A 483 -6.99 28.04 26.06
CA PRO A 483 -7.37 27.59 24.71
C PRO A 483 -6.65 28.33 23.56
N VAL A 484 -6.36 29.62 23.74
CA VAL A 484 -5.67 30.48 22.76
C VAL A 484 -4.22 30.04 22.54
N GLU A 485 -3.55 29.51 23.57
CA GLU A 485 -2.17 29.02 23.47
C GLU A 485 -2.09 27.56 23.02
N ARG A 486 -3.12 26.75 23.33
CA ARG A 486 -3.13 25.31 23.02
C ARG A 486 -3.51 25.01 21.58
N TYR A 487 -4.54 25.68 21.06
CA TYR A 487 -5.08 25.42 19.74
C TYR A 487 -4.62 26.48 18.75
N VAL A 488 -3.93 26.04 17.71
CA VAL A 488 -3.47 26.90 16.60
C VAL A 488 -4.32 26.61 15.38
N TYR A 489 -4.95 27.65 14.84
CA TYR A 489 -5.78 27.52 13.64
C TYR A 489 -4.88 27.30 12.43
N ILE A 490 -5.21 26.28 11.63
CA ILE A 490 -4.48 25.96 10.40
C ILE A 490 -5.25 26.55 9.23
N ASP A 491 -4.70 27.60 8.62
CA ASP A 491 -5.34 28.26 7.49
C ASP A 491 -5.41 27.33 6.26
N GLY A 492 -6.53 27.39 5.53
CA GLY A 492 -6.78 26.53 4.38
C GLY A 492 -7.26 25.10 4.69
N THR A 493 -7.44 24.71 5.95
CA THR A 493 -7.93 23.36 6.32
C THR A 493 -9.06 23.39 7.37
N LYS A 494 -9.78 22.27 7.53
CA LYS A 494 -10.75 22.06 8.63
C LYS A 494 -10.12 21.43 9.87
N ASP A 495 -8.79 21.43 9.94
CA ASP A 495 -8.04 20.87 11.05
C ASP A 495 -7.44 22.00 11.90
N VAL A 496 -7.23 21.70 13.17
CA VAL A 496 -6.60 22.59 14.14
C VAL A 496 -5.38 21.87 14.69
N TRP A 497 -4.28 22.59 14.86
CA TRP A 497 -3.08 22.02 15.49
C TRP A 497 -3.22 22.10 17.02
N ASP A 498 -3.20 20.94 17.69
CA ASP A 498 -3.16 20.87 19.15
C ASP A 498 -1.70 20.85 19.60
N ARG A 499 -1.21 21.94 20.21
CA ARG A 499 0.18 22.05 20.70
C ARG A 499 0.48 21.11 21.86
N GLN A 500 -0.53 20.73 22.64
CA GLN A 500 -0.36 19.77 23.73
C GLN A 500 -0.18 18.35 23.18
N LYS A 501 -0.99 17.97 22.18
CA LYS A 501 -0.93 16.63 21.56
C LYS A 501 0.04 16.53 20.38
N LYS A 502 0.60 17.66 19.95
CA LYS A 502 1.52 17.84 18.81
C LYS A 502 1.04 17.14 17.53
N ARG A 503 -0.26 17.26 17.26
CA ARG A 503 -0.90 16.64 16.09
C ARG A 503 -2.02 17.50 15.56
N ARG A 504 -2.36 17.26 14.30
CA ARG A 504 -3.58 17.81 13.68
C ARG A 504 -4.79 17.11 14.30
N VAL A 505 -5.79 17.89 14.67
CA VAL A 505 -7.04 17.42 15.26
C VAL A 505 -8.19 18.03 14.46
N PRO A 506 -9.23 17.28 14.08
CA PRO A 506 -10.36 17.84 13.37
C PRO A 506 -11.01 18.98 14.17
N GLU A 507 -11.42 20.05 13.50
CA GLU A 507 -12.10 21.20 14.11
C GLU A 507 -13.29 20.76 14.99
N GLY A 508 -14.06 19.76 14.53
CA GLY A 508 -15.20 19.21 15.27
C GLY A 508 -14.82 18.69 16.67
N ALA A 509 -13.66 18.04 16.81
CA ALA A 509 -13.18 17.55 18.09
C ALA A 509 -12.74 18.72 19.01
N VAL A 510 -12.19 19.80 18.45
CA VAL A 510 -11.85 21.02 19.21
C VAL A 510 -13.12 21.76 19.66
N LYS A 511 -14.13 21.83 18.79
CA LYS A 511 -15.46 22.39 19.11
C LYS A 511 -16.13 21.63 20.25
N MET A 512 -16.09 20.30 20.22
CA MET A 512 -16.60 19.46 21.32
C MET A 512 -15.80 19.68 22.62
N ALA A 513 -14.47 19.82 22.53
CA ALA A 513 -13.62 20.03 23.69
C ALA A 513 -13.82 21.40 24.37
N LEU A 514 -14.02 22.46 23.59
CA LEU A 514 -14.16 23.84 24.11
C LEU A 514 -15.63 24.21 24.42
N GLY A 515 -16.60 23.58 23.76
CA GLY A 515 -18.02 23.91 23.86
C GLY A 515 -18.27 25.40 23.55
N ASP A 516 -18.97 26.11 24.43
CA ASP A 516 -19.27 27.54 24.27
C ASP A 516 -18.03 28.45 24.14
N ALA A 517 -16.87 27.99 24.61
CA ALA A 517 -15.60 28.74 24.49
C ALA A 517 -15.00 28.66 23.08
N TYR A 518 -15.50 27.78 22.21
CA TYR A 518 -15.01 27.62 20.84
C TYR A 518 -15.20 28.90 20.02
N ALA A 519 -16.40 29.50 20.06
CA ALA A 519 -16.69 30.73 19.33
C ALA A 519 -15.86 31.91 19.83
N LEU A 520 -15.53 31.92 21.13
CA LEU A 520 -14.65 32.93 21.74
C LEU A 520 -13.19 32.76 21.30
N TRP A 521 -12.68 31.53 21.24
CA TRP A 521 -11.36 31.23 20.70
C TRP A 521 -11.26 31.56 19.21
N LEU A 522 -12.27 31.15 18.42
CA LEU A 522 -12.30 31.40 16.98
C LEU A 522 -12.29 32.91 16.67
N ASN A 523 -13.01 33.72 17.44
CA ASN A 523 -13.08 35.16 17.22
C ASN A 523 -12.01 35.96 17.99
N SER A 524 -11.06 35.30 18.67
CA SER A 524 -10.00 35.99 19.41
C SER A 524 -8.97 36.59 18.45
N ALA A 525 -8.62 37.86 18.67
CA ALA A 525 -7.54 38.54 17.94
C ALA A 525 -6.15 37.98 18.30
N GLU A 526 -6.02 37.34 19.47
CA GLU A 526 -4.78 36.70 19.94
C GLU A 526 -4.65 35.26 19.43
N ARG A 527 -5.62 34.77 18.64
CA ARG A 527 -5.59 33.41 18.08
C ARG A 527 -4.40 33.28 17.12
N ARG A 528 -3.50 32.35 17.42
CA ARG A 528 -2.42 32.00 16.51
C ARG A 528 -2.99 31.33 15.24
N VAL A 529 -2.59 31.84 14.09
CA VAL A 529 -2.92 31.30 12.76
C VAL A 529 -1.63 30.90 12.07
N VAL A 530 -1.61 29.71 11.48
CA VAL A 530 -0.48 29.17 10.74
C VAL A 530 -1.00 28.56 9.45
N ASP A 531 -0.32 28.81 8.34
CA ASP A 531 -0.65 28.20 7.06
C ASP A 531 -0.40 26.67 7.09
N VAL A 532 -1.15 25.88 6.32
CA VAL A 532 -0.93 24.43 6.21
C VAL A 532 0.50 24.08 5.80
N ASP A 533 1.12 24.90 4.96
CA ASP A 533 2.49 24.72 4.45
C ASP A 533 3.56 25.07 5.50
N HIS A 534 3.17 25.74 6.58
CA HIS A 534 4.06 26.12 7.68
C HIS A 534 4.12 25.08 8.81
N ILE A 535 3.39 23.97 8.69
CA ILE A 535 3.54 22.78 9.56
C ILE A 535 4.53 21.83 8.90
N VAL A 536 5.78 21.86 9.36
CA VAL A 536 6.88 21.17 8.70
C VAL A 536 7.58 20.19 9.64
N PHE A 537 8.17 19.16 9.06
CA PHE A 537 9.13 18.31 9.75
C PHE A 537 10.52 18.85 9.44
N ASP A 538 11.13 19.57 10.38
CA ASP A 538 12.46 20.15 10.21
C ASP A 538 13.39 19.74 11.36
N PRO A 539 14.16 18.66 11.19
CA PRO A 539 15.08 18.19 12.22
C PRO A 539 16.21 19.19 12.54
N THR A 540 16.48 20.16 11.65
CA THR A 540 17.55 21.16 11.84
C THR A 540 17.18 22.25 12.83
N MET A 541 15.89 22.39 13.16
CA MET A 541 15.36 23.41 14.08
C MET A 541 15.73 24.86 13.67
N THR A 542 15.97 25.11 12.38
CA THR A 542 16.43 26.42 11.89
C THR A 542 15.30 27.42 11.62
N LYS A 543 14.07 26.92 11.41
CA LYS A 543 12.92 27.77 11.07
C LYS A 543 12.36 28.49 12.29
N ASP A 544 11.92 29.74 12.09
CA ASP A 544 11.36 30.60 13.12
C ASP A 544 10.11 29.97 13.77
N PRO A 545 10.14 29.66 15.09
CA PRO A 545 9.00 29.09 15.82
C PRO A 545 7.77 30.00 15.90
N ALA A 546 7.88 31.30 15.56
CA ALA A 546 6.74 32.21 15.48
C ALA A 546 5.91 31.95 14.21
N VAL A 547 6.57 31.69 13.08
CA VAL A 547 5.94 31.50 11.76
C VAL A 547 5.62 30.03 11.48
N TYR A 548 6.54 29.12 11.86
CA TYR A 548 6.44 27.70 11.56
C TYR A 548 6.07 26.88 12.81
N ILE A 549 5.39 25.77 12.58
CA ILE A 549 5.21 24.71 13.57
C ILE A 549 6.08 23.55 13.17
N ASN A 550 7.16 23.33 13.91
CA ASN A 550 8.00 22.17 13.75
C ASN A 550 7.35 20.96 14.43
N THR A 551 7.33 19.83 13.72
CA THR A 551 6.81 18.56 14.21
C THR A 551 7.89 17.62 14.76
N TYR A 552 9.16 18.02 14.63
CA TYR A 552 10.28 17.37 15.30
C TYR A 552 10.44 17.91 16.73
N ASP A 553 10.65 17.00 17.69
CA ASP A 553 10.73 17.31 19.13
C ASP A 553 12.10 16.99 19.75
N GLY A 554 13.08 16.63 18.91
CA GLY A 554 14.32 16.01 19.37
C GLY A 554 14.20 14.49 19.48
N LEU A 555 15.34 13.81 19.55
CA LEU A 555 15.38 12.36 19.75
C LEU A 555 14.84 11.99 21.14
N PRO A 556 14.13 10.87 21.29
CA PRO A 556 13.51 10.48 22.55
C PRO A 556 14.53 10.08 23.63
N LEU A 557 15.71 9.66 23.22
CA LEU A 557 16.78 9.18 24.09
C LEU A 557 17.81 10.29 24.33
N ALA A 558 18.20 10.51 25.60
CA ALA A 558 19.30 11.40 25.94
C ALA A 558 20.64 10.64 25.88
N PRO A 559 21.72 11.23 25.35
CA PRO A 559 23.02 10.58 25.30
C PRO A 559 23.62 10.50 26.71
N GLU A 560 24.10 9.33 27.10
CA GLU A 560 24.79 9.11 28.38
C GLU A 560 26.14 8.44 28.12
N ARG A 561 27.25 9.10 28.49
CA ARG A 561 28.58 8.57 28.17
C ARG A 561 28.95 7.41 29.10
N ASN A 562 28.88 6.19 28.59
CA ASN A 562 29.30 4.97 29.28
C ASN A 562 29.81 3.93 28.29
N ASP A 563 31.10 3.99 27.97
CA ASP A 563 31.71 3.15 26.92
C ASP A 563 31.67 1.64 27.27
N GLU A 564 31.61 1.28 28.55
CA GLU A 564 31.48 -0.12 28.99
C GLU A 564 30.07 -0.68 28.72
N ALA A 565 29.04 0.17 28.76
CA ALA A 565 27.65 -0.23 28.58
C ALA A 565 27.24 -0.46 27.11
N CYS A 566 28.05 -0.01 26.15
CA CYS A 566 27.83 -0.22 24.71
C CYS A 566 28.94 -1.04 24.04
N ALA A 567 29.84 -1.66 24.81
CA ALA A 567 30.99 -2.38 24.29
C ALA A 567 30.57 -3.54 23.35
N ASN A 568 29.49 -4.27 23.66
CA ASN A 568 29.03 -5.35 22.79
C ASN A 568 28.29 -4.81 21.56
N LEU A 569 27.60 -3.67 21.65
CA LEU A 569 27.00 -2.99 20.49
C LEU A 569 28.08 -2.46 19.52
N ILE A 570 29.16 -1.86 20.03
CA ILE A 570 30.31 -1.43 19.21
C ILE A 570 30.96 -2.64 18.54
N TRP A 571 31.13 -3.73 19.29
CA TRP A 571 31.62 -5.00 18.75
C TRP A 571 30.70 -5.57 17.67
N LEU A 572 29.37 -5.44 17.81
CA LEU A 572 28.42 -5.90 16.79
C LEU A 572 28.58 -5.15 15.46
N ILE A 573 28.89 -3.85 15.48
CA ILE A 573 29.19 -3.08 14.27
C ILE A 573 30.42 -3.66 13.56
N ASP A 574 31.49 -3.94 14.33
CA ASP A 574 32.73 -4.53 13.81
C ASP A 574 32.52 -5.96 13.28
N PHE A 575 31.74 -6.77 14.00
CA PHE A 575 31.36 -8.13 13.62
C PHE A 575 30.57 -8.16 12.29
N LEU A 576 29.59 -7.28 12.13
CA LEU A 576 28.81 -7.18 10.88
C LEU A 576 29.66 -6.69 9.70
N CYS A 577 30.75 -5.99 9.97
CA CYS A 577 31.74 -5.59 8.98
C CYS A 577 32.82 -6.65 8.71
N ASN A 578 32.69 -7.87 9.25
CA ASN A 578 33.69 -8.94 9.16
C ASN A 578 35.08 -8.50 9.67
N HIS A 579 35.14 -7.57 10.63
CA HIS A 579 36.38 -6.99 11.14
C HIS A 579 37.22 -6.24 10.08
N ASP A 580 36.61 -5.85 8.95
CA ASP A 580 37.25 -4.98 7.97
C ASP A 580 37.29 -3.53 8.46
N GLU A 581 38.49 -3.03 8.72
CA GLU A 581 38.72 -1.71 9.33
C GLU A 581 38.12 -0.57 8.47
N ALA A 582 38.28 -0.64 7.15
CA ALA A 582 37.79 0.40 6.24
C ALA A 582 36.25 0.46 6.20
N SER A 583 35.58 -0.70 6.11
CA SER A 583 34.11 -0.78 6.13
C SER A 583 33.53 -0.41 7.48
N ARG A 584 34.19 -0.82 8.58
CA ARG A 584 33.80 -0.47 9.94
C ARG A 584 33.89 1.04 10.16
N ASP A 585 35.02 1.65 9.84
CA ASP A 585 35.27 3.08 10.03
C ASP A 585 34.29 3.92 9.21
N TRP A 586 34.03 3.53 7.96
CA TRP A 586 33.01 4.16 7.14
C TRP A 586 31.61 4.01 7.75
N LEU A 587 31.22 2.81 8.21
CA LEU A 587 29.89 2.56 8.78
C LEU A 587 29.69 3.35 10.09
N VAL A 588 30.70 3.41 10.95
CA VAL A 588 30.65 4.17 12.21
C VAL A 588 30.47 5.67 11.93
N ARG A 589 31.27 6.25 11.02
CA ARG A 589 31.09 7.66 10.63
C ARG A 589 29.76 7.91 9.93
N TRP A 590 29.28 6.96 9.14
CA TRP A 590 27.97 7.03 8.47
C TRP A 590 26.81 7.01 9.47
N LEU A 591 26.90 6.22 10.56
CA LEU A 591 25.92 6.22 11.65
C LEU A 591 26.02 7.49 12.51
N ALA A 592 27.22 8.00 12.74
CA ALA A 592 27.47 9.20 13.55
C ALA A 592 27.02 10.49 12.87
N TYR A 593 27.22 10.61 11.55
CA TYR A 593 27.00 11.87 10.82
C TYR A 593 25.56 12.42 10.96
N PRO A 594 24.47 11.65 10.75
CA PRO A 594 23.11 12.16 10.92
C PRO A 594 22.73 12.50 12.37
N LEU A 595 23.46 11.94 13.34
CA LEU A 595 23.27 12.22 14.76
C LEU A 595 23.97 13.53 15.18
N GLN A 596 25.15 13.81 14.61
CA GLN A 596 25.88 15.07 14.81
C GLN A 596 25.30 16.21 13.96
N HIS A 597 24.67 15.88 12.83
CA HIS A 597 23.99 16.81 11.92
C HIS A 597 22.51 16.44 11.76
N PRO A 598 21.64 16.79 12.72
CA PRO A 598 20.21 16.48 12.66
C PRO A 598 19.56 16.94 11.35
N GLY A 599 18.91 16.01 10.65
CA GLY A 599 18.27 16.29 9.35
C GLY A 599 19.20 16.09 8.14
N ALA A 600 20.45 15.68 8.35
CA ALA A 600 21.30 15.25 7.26
C ALA A 600 20.72 14.01 6.55
N LYS A 601 20.57 14.14 5.24
CA LYS A 601 20.15 13.08 4.33
C LYS A 601 21.39 12.55 3.62
N MET A 602 21.74 11.29 3.87
CA MET A 602 22.88 10.65 3.24
C MET A 602 22.55 10.34 1.78
N ASP A 603 23.47 10.65 0.86
CA ASP A 603 23.38 10.25 -0.55
C ASP A 603 23.77 8.76 -0.74
N THR A 604 24.06 8.07 0.36
CA THR A 604 24.49 6.68 0.47
C THR A 604 23.59 5.89 1.45
N ALA A 605 23.61 4.57 1.34
CA ALA A 605 22.87 3.63 2.16
C ALA A 605 23.68 2.35 2.41
N VAL A 606 23.22 1.53 3.35
CA VAL A 606 23.86 0.26 3.71
C VAL A 606 22.99 -0.89 3.21
N LEU A 607 23.61 -1.87 2.55
CA LEU A 607 23.00 -3.14 2.17
C LEU A 607 23.75 -4.27 2.86
N MET A 608 23.09 -4.99 3.77
CA MET A 608 23.62 -6.22 4.34
C MET A 608 22.84 -7.42 3.83
N HIS A 609 23.53 -8.34 3.17
CA HIS A 609 22.90 -9.55 2.67
C HIS A 609 23.70 -10.81 2.97
N SER A 610 23.01 -11.88 3.34
CA SER A 610 23.65 -13.17 3.63
C SER A 610 22.65 -14.32 3.61
N ILE A 611 23.08 -15.49 3.16
CA ILE A 611 22.26 -16.72 3.24
C ILE A 611 22.02 -17.22 4.68
N MET A 612 22.78 -16.73 5.66
CA MET A 612 22.68 -17.15 7.05
C MET A 612 21.78 -16.20 7.85
N GLU A 613 20.83 -16.79 8.55
CA GLU A 613 19.99 -16.10 9.53
C GLU A 613 20.73 -15.96 10.87
N GLY A 614 20.32 -14.98 11.67
CA GLY A 614 20.86 -14.83 13.03
C GLY A 614 22.26 -14.20 13.12
N SER A 615 22.74 -13.50 12.08
CA SER A 615 24.02 -12.75 12.17
C SER A 615 23.94 -11.43 12.94
N GLY A 616 22.76 -11.07 13.50
CA GLY A 616 22.58 -9.83 14.28
C GLY A 616 22.30 -8.55 13.48
N LYS A 617 21.94 -8.66 12.19
CA LYS A 617 21.62 -7.53 11.31
C LYS A 617 20.47 -6.67 11.86
N SER A 618 19.31 -7.28 12.11
CA SER A 618 18.14 -6.59 12.66
C SER A 618 18.39 -6.07 14.08
N LEU A 619 19.18 -6.81 14.88
CA LEU A 619 19.53 -6.41 16.25
C LEU A 619 20.25 -5.05 16.30
N LEU A 620 21.15 -4.77 15.34
CA LEU A 620 21.81 -3.47 15.27
C LEU A 620 20.88 -2.40 14.69
N PHE A 621 20.34 -2.63 13.49
CA PHE A 621 19.70 -1.55 12.74
C PHE A 621 18.24 -1.33 13.09
N ALA A 622 17.48 -2.39 13.37
CA ALA A 622 16.06 -2.30 13.71
C ALA A 622 15.89 -2.11 15.23
N ASP A 623 16.57 -2.90 16.06
CA ASP A 623 16.38 -2.83 17.51
C ASP A 623 17.18 -1.66 18.11
N ALA A 624 18.52 -1.66 18.02
CA ALA A 624 19.34 -0.64 18.68
C ALA A 624 19.14 0.77 18.07
N MET A 625 19.27 0.91 16.75
CA MET A 625 19.06 2.21 16.10
C MET A 625 17.57 2.60 16.08
N GLY A 626 16.65 1.64 16.03
CA GLY A 626 15.22 1.93 16.13
C GLY A 626 14.83 2.48 17.50
N GLU A 627 15.42 1.97 18.58
CA GLU A 627 15.25 2.52 19.93
C GLU A 627 15.83 3.94 20.04
N LEU A 628 17.01 4.18 19.45
CA LEU A 628 17.66 5.50 19.44
C LEU A 628 16.79 6.57 18.77
N TYR A 629 16.26 6.27 17.58
CA TYR A 629 15.42 7.20 16.82
C TYR A 629 13.94 7.19 17.25
N GLY A 630 13.49 6.15 17.94
CA GLY A 630 12.13 5.92 18.41
C GLY A 630 11.05 6.17 17.36
N GLN A 631 10.18 7.15 17.59
CA GLN A 631 9.07 7.46 16.67
C GLN A 631 9.52 7.91 15.26
N TYR A 632 10.78 8.32 15.10
CA TYR A 632 11.38 8.72 13.83
C TYR A 632 12.02 7.55 13.06
N ALA A 633 11.99 6.34 13.62
CA ALA A 633 12.37 5.10 12.94
C ALA A 633 11.17 4.43 12.26
N ALA A 634 11.44 3.62 11.25
CA ALA A 634 10.47 2.72 10.63
C ALA A 634 11.15 1.40 10.22
N THR A 635 10.53 0.26 10.53
CA THR A 635 10.88 -1.02 9.93
C THR A 635 9.88 -1.30 8.81
N VAL A 636 10.40 -1.63 7.63
CA VAL A 636 9.63 -1.68 6.38
C VAL A 636 9.80 -3.05 5.76
N GLY A 637 8.69 -3.76 5.55
CA GLY A 637 8.69 -5.02 4.83
C GLY A 637 8.49 -4.87 3.32
N GLN A 638 8.57 -5.99 2.59
CA GLN A 638 8.44 -6.03 1.14
C GLN A 638 7.16 -5.35 0.60
N THR A 639 6.00 -5.65 1.18
CA THR A 639 4.70 -5.12 0.69
C THR A 639 4.60 -3.60 0.80
N GLN A 640 5.23 -3.00 1.82
CA GLN A 640 5.22 -1.55 2.02
C GLN A 640 6.16 -0.84 1.05
N LEU A 641 7.28 -1.48 0.68
CA LEU A 641 8.18 -0.98 -0.36
C LEU A 641 7.51 -1.06 -1.75
N GLU A 642 6.72 -2.10 -2.01
CA GLU A 642 5.97 -2.30 -3.25
C GLU A 642 4.78 -1.35 -3.41
N SER A 643 4.17 -0.96 -2.30
CA SER A 643 2.97 -0.13 -2.32
C SER A 643 3.21 1.24 -2.95
N ASN A 644 2.17 1.74 -3.63
CA ASN A 644 2.10 3.15 -4.04
C ASN A 644 1.82 4.07 -2.85
N PHE A 645 1.32 3.54 -1.72
CA PHE A 645 1.09 4.30 -0.50
C PHE A 645 2.35 4.31 0.37
N ASN A 646 2.93 5.49 0.57
CA ASN A 646 4.21 5.67 1.26
C ASN A 646 4.12 6.65 2.44
N ALA A 647 2.92 6.95 2.94
CA ALA A 647 2.70 7.84 4.08
C ALA A 647 3.48 7.41 5.36
N TRP A 648 3.90 6.15 5.46
CA TRP A 648 4.77 5.65 6.52
C TRP A 648 6.16 6.33 6.56
N GLN A 649 6.61 6.94 5.45
CA GLN A 649 7.86 7.70 5.35
C GLN A 649 7.77 9.09 5.98
N SER A 650 6.56 9.57 6.27
CA SER A 650 6.35 10.90 6.86
C SER A 650 7.02 10.98 8.23
N ARG A 651 7.78 12.06 8.43
CA ARG A 651 8.52 12.35 9.66
C ARG A 651 9.53 11.27 10.05
N LYS A 652 10.15 10.58 9.10
CA LYS A 652 11.17 9.56 9.38
C LYS A 652 12.59 10.07 9.17
N LEU A 653 13.47 9.72 10.10
CA LEU A 653 14.92 9.95 10.04
C LEU A 653 15.68 8.67 9.75
N TRP A 654 15.10 7.52 10.10
CA TRP A 654 15.72 6.22 9.99
C TRP A 654 14.74 5.20 9.45
N ALA A 655 15.16 4.38 8.50
CA ALA A 655 14.35 3.27 8.00
C ALA A 655 15.19 2.03 7.74
N VAL A 656 14.70 0.90 8.25
CA VAL A 656 15.27 -0.42 8.00
C VAL A 656 14.31 -1.17 7.09
N PHE A 657 14.80 -1.64 5.96
CA PHE A 657 14.05 -2.45 5.03
C PHE A 657 14.45 -3.91 5.23
N GLU A 658 13.54 -4.71 5.75
CA GLU A 658 13.74 -6.15 5.95
C GLU A 658 13.21 -6.93 4.75
N GLU A 659 13.92 -8.00 4.39
CA GLU A 659 13.52 -8.94 3.33
C GLU A 659 13.37 -8.27 1.95
N VAL A 660 14.39 -7.53 1.53
CA VAL A 660 14.30 -6.73 0.32
C VAL A 660 14.45 -7.59 -0.94
N VAL A 661 13.30 -7.77 -1.62
CA VAL A 661 13.03 -8.14 -3.02
C VAL A 661 13.16 -9.62 -3.41
N SER A 662 12.02 -10.21 -3.80
CA SER A 662 11.88 -11.56 -4.35
C SER A 662 12.31 -11.66 -5.83
N ARG A 663 12.52 -12.90 -6.31
CA ARG A 663 13.05 -13.23 -7.64
C ARG A 663 12.37 -12.56 -8.83
N ASP A 664 11.06 -12.28 -8.76
CA ASP A 664 10.24 -11.96 -9.93
C ASP A 664 10.15 -10.45 -10.27
N GLN A 665 10.59 -9.54 -9.39
CA GLN A 665 10.42 -8.09 -9.60
C GLN A 665 11.68 -7.24 -9.39
N ARG A 666 12.86 -7.88 -9.45
CA ARG A 666 14.17 -7.28 -9.13
C ARG A 666 14.50 -6.00 -9.87
N TYR A 667 14.02 -5.81 -11.10
CA TYR A 667 14.38 -4.66 -11.94
C TYR A 667 13.44 -3.45 -11.77
N ASN A 668 12.16 -3.68 -11.44
CA ASN A 668 11.16 -2.62 -11.41
C ASN A 668 11.30 -1.70 -10.18
N GLN A 669 11.91 -2.19 -9.10
CA GLN A 669 12.01 -1.44 -7.84
C GLN A 669 13.33 -0.68 -7.66
N VAL A 670 14.37 -0.98 -8.46
CA VAL A 670 15.71 -0.37 -8.33
C VAL A 670 15.65 1.16 -8.51
N GLY A 671 14.83 1.65 -9.45
CA GLY A 671 14.65 3.08 -9.65
C GLY A 671 14.05 3.78 -8.42
N LYS A 672 13.06 3.14 -7.78
CA LYS A 672 12.41 3.63 -6.57
C LYS A 672 13.37 3.67 -5.39
N ILE A 673 14.15 2.61 -5.18
CA ILE A 673 15.17 2.53 -4.12
C ILE A 673 16.24 3.62 -4.32
N LYS A 674 16.74 3.82 -5.54
CA LYS A 674 17.72 4.88 -5.84
C LYS A 674 17.19 6.27 -5.50
N HIS A 675 15.94 6.54 -5.88
CA HIS A 675 15.30 7.81 -5.55
C HIS A 675 15.04 7.95 -4.04
N LEU A 676 14.68 6.87 -3.35
CA LEU A 676 14.49 6.87 -1.89
C LEU A 676 15.77 7.21 -1.13
N ILE A 677 16.92 6.73 -1.62
CA ILE A 677 18.24 7.02 -1.03
C ILE A 677 18.65 8.48 -1.29
N THR A 678 18.62 8.96 -2.53
CA THR A 678 19.20 10.29 -2.87
C THR A 678 18.19 11.44 -2.99
N GLY A 679 16.89 11.15 -2.97
CA GLY A 679 15.84 12.15 -3.15
C GLY A 679 15.74 13.06 -1.94
N LYS A 680 15.80 14.38 -2.16
CA LYS A 680 15.67 15.41 -1.12
C LYS A 680 14.22 15.70 -0.72
N THR A 681 13.29 15.39 -1.61
CA THR A 681 11.86 15.50 -1.39
C THR A 681 11.20 14.19 -1.79
N VAL A 682 10.09 13.88 -1.15
CA VAL A 682 9.29 12.71 -1.46
C VAL A 682 7.81 13.12 -1.49
N ARG A 683 7.11 12.64 -2.51
CA ARG A 683 5.66 12.80 -2.59
C ARG A 683 5.00 11.71 -1.75
N MET A 684 4.28 12.12 -0.72
CA MET A 684 3.52 11.26 0.17
C MET A 684 2.16 10.97 -0.43
N GLU A 685 1.83 9.70 -0.58
CA GLU A 685 0.54 9.20 -1.03
C GLU A 685 -0.10 8.40 0.11
N SER A 686 -1.28 8.85 0.54
CA SER A 686 -2.06 8.22 1.59
C SER A 686 -3.43 7.81 1.07
N LYS A 687 -4.02 6.77 1.65
CA LYS A 687 -5.38 6.37 1.29
C LYS A 687 -6.34 7.50 1.68
N PHE A 688 -7.17 7.92 0.73
CA PHE A 688 -8.23 8.91 0.92
C PHE A 688 -7.77 10.36 1.18
N ILE A 689 -6.49 10.67 1.02
CA ILE A 689 -5.94 12.03 1.16
C ILE A 689 -5.16 12.37 -0.12
N ASN A 690 -5.25 13.62 -0.57
CA ASN A 690 -4.44 14.09 -1.68
C ASN A 690 -2.95 14.01 -1.32
N GLY A 691 -2.13 13.52 -2.25
CA GLY A 691 -0.70 13.47 -2.00
C GLY A 691 -0.08 14.85 -1.82
N TRP A 692 0.88 14.97 -0.90
CA TRP A 692 1.63 16.19 -0.60
C TRP A 692 3.13 15.94 -0.75
N GLU A 693 3.93 16.98 -0.90
CA GLU A 693 5.39 16.86 -0.91
C GLU A 693 5.96 17.15 0.48
N GLU A 694 6.90 16.33 0.92
CA GLU A 694 7.60 16.47 2.19
C GLU A 694 9.12 16.36 1.96
N ALA A 695 9.91 17.09 2.77
CA ALA A 695 11.35 16.97 2.75
C ALA A 695 11.77 15.59 3.27
N ASN A 696 12.67 14.92 2.55
CA ASN A 696 13.14 13.59 2.88
C ASN A 696 14.42 13.68 3.73
N HIS A 697 14.29 13.36 5.01
CA HIS A 697 15.41 13.28 5.96
C HIS A 697 15.73 11.83 6.37
N MET A 698 15.10 10.85 5.72
CA MET A 698 15.18 9.44 6.12
C MET A 698 16.44 8.77 5.58
N ASN A 699 17.30 8.23 6.44
CA ASN A 699 18.44 7.40 6.06
C ASN A 699 18.04 5.92 6.06
N ALA A 700 18.46 5.18 5.03
CA ALA A 700 17.96 3.85 4.74
C ALA A 700 19.02 2.76 4.90
N VAL A 701 18.65 1.65 5.55
CA VAL A 701 19.44 0.42 5.62
C VAL A 701 18.59 -0.72 5.06
N PHE A 702 19.19 -1.56 4.21
CA PHE A 702 18.52 -2.67 3.55
C PHE A 702 19.12 -3.99 4.01
N LEU A 703 18.26 -4.90 4.47
CA LEU A 703 18.61 -6.22 4.94
C LEU A 703 17.97 -7.27 4.04
N SER A 704 18.72 -8.30 3.65
CA SER A 704 18.19 -9.38 2.82
C SER A 704 18.88 -10.71 3.13
N ASN A 705 18.13 -11.81 3.00
CA ASN A 705 18.70 -13.15 3.10
C ASN A 705 19.00 -13.78 1.72
N GLU A 706 18.75 -13.03 0.65
CA GLU A 706 18.98 -13.46 -0.72
C GLU A 706 20.44 -13.22 -1.17
N ILE A 707 20.94 -14.12 -2.01
CA ILE A 707 22.29 -13.99 -2.61
C ILE A 707 22.35 -12.76 -3.53
N LEU A 708 21.26 -12.50 -4.26
CA LEU A 708 21.08 -11.35 -5.12
C LEU A 708 19.78 -10.62 -4.72
N PRO A 709 19.86 -9.66 -3.77
CA PRO A 709 18.70 -8.87 -3.35
C PRO A 709 18.14 -8.06 -4.52
N TRP A 710 18.97 -7.25 -5.18
CA TRP A 710 18.63 -6.58 -6.43
C TRP A 710 19.88 -6.29 -7.26
N PRO A 711 19.73 -6.11 -8.58
CA PRO A 711 20.86 -5.88 -9.46
C PRO A 711 21.47 -4.49 -9.24
N ILE A 712 22.80 -4.45 -9.08
CA ILE A 712 23.58 -3.22 -8.98
C ILE A 712 24.56 -3.11 -10.15
N SER A 713 24.77 -1.88 -10.64
CA SER A 713 25.77 -1.61 -11.68
C SER A 713 27.12 -1.33 -11.06
N GLU A 714 28.20 -1.56 -11.81
CA GLU A 714 29.57 -1.26 -11.36
C GLU A 714 29.77 0.24 -11.01
N SER A 715 29.07 1.12 -11.73
CA SER A 715 29.05 2.56 -11.50
C SER A 715 28.23 3.00 -10.28
N ASP A 716 27.46 2.10 -9.65
CA ASP A 716 26.65 2.45 -8.49
C ASP A 716 27.53 2.64 -7.26
N ARG A 717 27.53 3.86 -6.74
CA ARG A 717 28.38 4.32 -5.62
C ARG A 717 27.58 4.61 -4.34
N ARG A 718 26.30 4.23 -4.32
CA ARG A 718 25.36 4.58 -3.24
C ARG A 718 25.36 3.58 -2.09
N LEU A 719 25.85 2.36 -2.29
CA LEU A 719 25.66 1.27 -1.33
C LEU A 719 26.98 0.79 -0.74
N LEU A 720 27.10 0.81 0.58
CA LEU A 720 28.01 -0.09 1.29
C LEU A 720 27.37 -1.48 1.27
N VAL A 721 28.00 -2.44 0.61
CA VAL A 721 27.49 -3.82 0.55
C VAL A 721 28.32 -4.69 1.48
N MET A 722 27.69 -5.28 2.50
CA MET A 722 28.33 -6.21 3.42
C MET A 722 27.68 -7.59 3.33
N TRP A 723 28.51 -8.63 3.47
CA TRP A 723 28.08 -10.01 3.62
C TRP A 723 28.62 -10.53 4.95
N PRO A 724 27.83 -10.51 6.03
CA PRO A 724 28.25 -11.11 7.30
C PRO A 724 28.55 -12.61 7.11
N MET A 725 29.76 -13.03 7.49
CA MET A 725 30.26 -14.39 7.27
C MET A 725 29.98 -15.35 8.43
N GLU A 726 29.57 -14.82 9.57
CA GLU A 726 29.41 -15.58 10.80
C GLU A 726 28.01 -15.38 11.41
N THR A 727 27.55 -16.40 12.14
CA THR A 727 26.33 -16.30 12.96
C THR A 727 26.68 -15.68 14.31
N LEU A 728 25.77 -14.87 14.86
CA LEU A 728 26.03 -14.18 16.11
C LEU A 728 26.18 -15.19 17.26
N PRO A 729 27.31 -15.21 17.99
CA PRO A 729 27.47 -16.16 19.09
C PRO A 729 26.42 -15.94 20.19
N ALA A 730 25.79 -17.01 20.67
CA ALA A 730 24.71 -16.92 21.66
C ALA A 730 25.11 -16.16 22.94
N ALA A 731 26.35 -16.31 23.39
CA ALA A 731 26.88 -15.56 24.54
C ALA A 731 26.91 -14.04 24.29
N ARG A 732 27.34 -13.62 23.09
CA ARG A 732 27.34 -12.21 22.67
C ARG A 732 25.93 -11.69 22.44
N GLN A 733 25.05 -12.48 21.83
CA GLN A 733 23.63 -12.13 21.67
C GLN A 733 22.96 -11.84 23.03
N LYS A 734 23.21 -12.69 24.03
CA LYS A 734 22.69 -12.48 25.39
C LYS A 734 23.28 -11.23 26.05
N ALA A 735 24.57 -10.95 25.84
CA ALA A 735 25.23 -9.76 26.34
C ALA A 735 24.65 -8.48 25.71
N ILE A 736 24.46 -8.45 24.38
CA ILE A 736 23.84 -7.34 23.66
C ILE A 736 22.39 -7.14 24.13
N GLY A 737 21.62 -8.21 24.28
CA GLY A 737 20.26 -8.12 24.84
C GLY A 737 20.22 -7.64 26.30
N ALA A 738 21.29 -7.78 27.06
CA ALA A 738 21.42 -7.17 28.39
C ALA A 738 21.76 -5.67 28.28
N GLU A 739 22.67 -5.29 27.39
CA GLU A 739 23.01 -3.88 27.10
C GLU A 739 21.77 -3.09 26.65
N LEU A 740 21.00 -3.61 25.69
CA LEU A 740 19.77 -2.95 25.21
C LEU A 740 18.79 -2.63 26.35
N ARG A 741 18.60 -3.55 27.30
CA ARG A 741 17.72 -3.33 28.45
C ARG A 741 18.27 -2.38 29.51
N ASN A 742 19.59 -2.21 29.56
CA ASN A 742 20.29 -1.48 30.61
C ASN A 742 20.85 -0.14 30.12
N GLY A 743 20.25 0.47 29.08
CA GLY A 743 20.65 1.79 28.58
C GLY A 743 21.87 1.78 27.65
N GLY A 744 22.26 0.63 27.11
CA GLY A 744 23.37 0.50 26.17
C GLY A 744 23.18 1.31 24.88
N VAL A 745 21.94 1.58 24.47
CA VAL A 745 21.64 2.46 23.32
C VAL A 745 21.99 3.92 23.62
N ALA A 746 21.77 4.40 24.85
CA ALA A 746 22.12 5.76 25.26
C ALA A 746 23.64 5.96 25.30
N ALA A 747 24.35 4.92 25.72
CA ALA A 747 25.80 4.81 25.65
C ALA A 747 26.33 4.78 24.21
N LEU A 748 25.71 3.99 23.33
CA LEU A 748 26.06 3.96 21.91
C LEU A 748 25.84 5.33 21.26
N TYR A 749 24.75 6.02 21.60
CA TYR A 749 24.46 7.36 21.12
C TYR A 749 25.55 8.36 21.53
N ALA A 750 25.91 8.40 22.82
CA ALA A 750 26.98 9.27 23.29
C ALA A 750 28.33 8.95 22.63
N TRP A 751 28.63 7.67 22.40
CA TRP A 751 29.84 7.24 21.70
C TRP A 751 29.85 7.72 20.24
N LEU A 752 28.75 7.55 19.49
CA LEU A 752 28.62 8.02 18.10
C LEU A 752 28.77 9.54 17.97
N LEU A 753 28.30 10.31 18.97
CA LEU A 753 28.50 11.76 19.00
C LEU A 753 29.96 12.16 19.23
N SER A 754 30.79 11.28 19.79
CA SER A 754 32.21 11.53 20.05
C SER A 754 33.14 11.17 18.88
N ILE A 755 32.60 10.53 17.83
CA ILE A 755 33.37 10.09 16.68
C ILE A 755 33.84 11.30 15.87
N ASP A 756 35.14 11.32 15.56
CA ASP A 756 35.73 12.29 14.65
C ASP A 756 35.35 11.95 13.19
N LEU A 757 34.65 12.89 12.57
CA LEU A 757 34.19 12.77 11.19
C LEU A 757 35.30 13.14 10.18
N GLY A 758 36.31 13.94 10.55
CA GLY A 758 37.31 14.43 9.60
C GLY A 758 36.69 15.03 8.34
N ASP A 759 37.10 14.53 7.16
CA ASP A 759 36.58 14.95 5.85
C ASP A 759 35.27 14.23 5.43
N PHE A 760 34.66 13.45 6.33
CA PHE A 760 33.47 12.67 6.05
C PHE A 760 32.21 13.55 5.89
N ASP A 761 31.48 13.35 4.80
CA ASP A 761 30.27 14.07 4.45
C ASP A 761 29.14 13.14 3.94
N GLN A 762 27.98 13.72 3.63
CA GLN A 762 26.80 13.00 3.11
C GLN A 762 27.05 12.23 1.80
N ARG A 763 28.12 12.58 1.07
CA ARG A 763 28.47 12.06 -0.27
C ARG A 763 29.68 11.15 -0.25
N THR A 764 30.27 10.94 0.92
CA THR A 764 31.48 10.15 1.08
C THR A 764 31.19 8.72 0.64
N ARG A 765 31.99 8.25 -0.33
CA ARG A 765 31.73 6.99 -1.01
C ARG A 765 32.11 5.81 -0.12
N PRO A 766 31.32 4.72 -0.13
CA PRO A 766 31.67 3.52 0.60
C PRO A 766 32.92 2.86 -0.02
N PRO A 767 33.73 2.14 0.79
CA PRO A 767 34.84 1.35 0.30
C PRO A 767 34.36 0.24 -0.64
N LYS A 768 35.29 -0.27 -1.47
CA LYS A 768 35.03 -1.47 -2.29
C LYS A 768 35.16 -2.70 -1.40
N THR A 769 34.11 -3.51 -1.37
CA THR A 769 34.05 -4.75 -0.58
C THR A 769 33.91 -5.94 -1.52
N ASP A 770 34.44 -7.11 -1.11
CA ASP A 770 34.28 -8.36 -1.86
C ASP A 770 32.81 -8.70 -2.10
N ALA A 771 31.96 -8.43 -1.11
CA ALA A 771 30.51 -8.64 -1.21
C ALA A 771 29.90 -7.78 -2.34
N ARG A 772 30.33 -6.52 -2.46
CA ARG A 772 29.90 -5.65 -3.56
C ARG A 772 30.36 -6.19 -4.90
N GLU A 773 31.62 -6.62 -5.02
CA GLU A 773 32.16 -7.12 -6.29
C GLU A 773 31.46 -8.39 -6.76
N ARG A 774 31.17 -9.33 -5.84
CA ARG A 774 30.34 -10.51 -6.11
C ARG A 774 28.94 -10.12 -6.55
N LEU A 775 28.32 -9.16 -5.88
CA LEU A 775 26.97 -8.71 -6.23
C LEU A 775 26.92 -8.04 -7.61
N VAL A 776 27.91 -7.20 -7.94
CA VAL A 776 28.05 -6.61 -9.28
C VAL A 776 28.25 -7.70 -10.34
N ALA A 777 29.10 -8.69 -10.07
CA ALA A 777 29.35 -9.80 -10.99
C ALA A 777 28.06 -10.60 -11.26
N LEU A 778 27.29 -10.92 -10.21
CA LEU A 778 25.98 -11.59 -10.32
C LEU A 778 24.91 -10.74 -11.00
N SER A 779 25.07 -9.41 -11.00
CA SER A 779 24.12 -8.46 -11.61
C SER A 779 24.36 -8.22 -13.10
N ARG A 780 25.47 -8.73 -13.67
CA ARG A 780 25.83 -8.52 -15.08
C ARG A 780 24.80 -9.17 -15.99
N ALA A 781 24.39 -8.46 -17.04
CA ALA A 781 23.61 -9.05 -18.11
C ALA A 781 24.45 -10.08 -18.88
N ALA A 782 23.82 -11.07 -19.50
CA ALA A 782 24.49 -12.14 -20.26
C ALA A 782 25.57 -11.63 -21.23
N TRP A 783 25.32 -10.52 -21.94
CA TRP A 783 26.30 -9.93 -22.85
C TRP A 783 27.52 -9.33 -22.14
N GLN A 784 27.35 -8.75 -20.95
CA GLN A 784 28.44 -8.18 -20.16
C GLN A 784 29.30 -9.29 -19.58
N THR A 785 28.67 -10.37 -19.10
CA THR A 785 29.37 -11.57 -18.64
C THR A 785 30.18 -12.18 -19.78
N PHE A 786 29.58 -12.30 -20.97
CA PHE A 786 30.28 -12.78 -22.16
C PHE A 786 31.48 -11.90 -22.54
N VAL A 787 31.32 -10.58 -22.61
CA VAL A 787 32.43 -9.65 -22.92
C VAL A 787 33.51 -9.70 -21.86
N HIS A 788 33.13 -9.82 -20.59
CA HIS A 788 34.09 -9.99 -19.50
C HIS A 788 34.89 -11.30 -19.66
N MET A 789 34.23 -12.44 -19.85
CA MET A 789 34.87 -13.74 -20.10
C MET A 789 35.75 -13.72 -21.36
N TRP A 790 35.33 -12.99 -22.39
CA TRP A 790 36.13 -12.78 -23.59
C TRP A 790 37.41 -12.01 -23.30
N ARG A 791 37.32 -10.95 -22.49
CA ARG A 791 38.45 -10.10 -22.07
C ARG A 791 39.43 -10.81 -21.15
N VAL A 792 38.95 -11.59 -20.19
CA VAL A 792 39.81 -12.33 -19.25
C VAL A 792 40.33 -13.65 -19.81
N GLY A 793 39.88 -14.06 -21.01
CA GLY A 793 40.35 -15.27 -21.70
C GLY A 793 39.66 -16.57 -21.25
N GLU A 794 38.58 -16.50 -20.45
CA GLU A 794 37.81 -17.67 -20.01
C GLU A 794 37.04 -18.35 -21.14
N LEU A 795 36.73 -17.63 -22.22
CA LEU A 795 36.14 -18.25 -23.43
C LEU A 795 37.16 -19.09 -24.21
N GLY A 796 38.46 -18.94 -23.95
CA GLY A 796 39.51 -19.66 -24.64
C GLY A 796 40.77 -18.81 -24.84
N PRO A 797 41.95 -19.46 -24.90
CA PRO A 797 43.22 -18.75 -25.07
C PRO A 797 43.26 -18.02 -26.42
N ASN A 798 43.81 -16.80 -26.44
CA ASN A 798 43.99 -15.97 -27.63
C ASN A 798 42.70 -15.60 -28.40
N LEU A 799 41.54 -15.65 -27.76
CA LEU A 799 40.29 -15.17 -28.37
C LEU A 799 40.12 -13.65 -28.27
N TRP A 800 40.73 -13.00 -27.28
CA TRP A 800 40.73 -11.54 -27.18
C TRP A 800 41.59 -10.92 -28.29
N GLY A 801 40.95 -10.29 -29.28
CA GLY A 801 41.62 -9.71 -30.44
C GLY A 801 40.65 -9.32 -31.56
N GLY A 802 41.19 -8.78 -32.66
CA GLY A 802 40.42 -8.35 -33.82
C GLY A 802 39.57 -9.49 -34.42
N CYS A 803 38.25 -9.35 -34.42
CA CYS A 803 37.34 -10.39 -34.90
C CYS A 803 36.15 -9.82 -35.68
N LEU A 804 35.52 -10.68 -36.50
CA LEU A 804 34.32 -10.31 -37.23
C LEU A 804 33.13 -10.21 -36.27
N SER A 805 32.30 -9.18 -36.40
CA SER A 805 31.12 -8.98 -35.55
C SER A 805 30.14 -10.16 -35.59
N THR A 806 29.97 -10.79 -36.76
CA THR A 806 29.13 -11.98 -36.92
C THR A 806 29.75 -13.23 -36.29
N ASP A 807 31.08 -13.36 -36.31
CA ASP A 807 31.80 -14.47 -35.66
C ASP A 807 31.66 -14.36 -34.14
N LEU A 808 31.87 -13.16 -33.58
CA LEU A 808 31.69 -12.91 -32.14
C LEU A 808 30.25 -13.14 -31.69
N TYR A 809 29.27 -12.76 -32.52
CA TYR A 809 27.86 -13.00 -32.24
C TYR A 809 27.47 -14.48 -32.29
N ALA A 810 28.04 -15.24 -33.22
CA ALA A 810 27.83 -16.68 -33.29
C ALA A 810 28.44 -17.39 -32.06
N LEU A 811 29.65 -16.98 -31.64
CA LEU A 811 30.28 -17.43 -30.39
C LEU A 811 29.39 -17.09 -29.18
N PHE A 812 28.82 -15.88 -29.12
CA PHE A 812 27.89 -15.47 -28.07
C PHE A 812 26.61 -16.32 -28.05
N THR A 813 26.03 -16.59 -29.23
CA THR A 813 24.82 -17.41 -29.34
C THR A 813 25.08 -18.85 -28.88
N GLU A 814 26.22 -19.43 -29.28
CA GLU A 814 26.66 -20.76 -28.83
C GLU A 814 26.94 -20.79 -27.32
N TRP A 815 27.60 -19.76 -26.78
CA TRP A 815 27.83 -19.60 -25.34
C TRP A 815 26.50 -19.49 -24.58
N CYS A 816 25.52 -18.73 -25.09
CA CYS A 816 24.20 -18.63 -24.49
C CYS A 816 23.48 -19.99 -24.46
N GLN A 817 23.58 -20.77 -25.54
CA GLN A 817 23.01 -22.12 -25.59
C GLN A 817 23.66 -23.06 -24.59
N ARG A 818 25.00 -23.04 -24.46
CA ARG A 818 25.73 -23.88 -23.50
C ARG A 818 25.41 -23.54 -22.05
N ASN A 819 25.26 -22.25 -21.73
CA ASN A 819 25.07 -21.78 -20.36
C ASN A 819 23.61 -21.51 -19.98
N LYS A 820 22.66 -21.78 -20.88
CA LYS A 820 21.22 -21.50 -20.72
C LYS A 820 20.91 -20.02 -20.46
N GLU A 821 21.66 -19.14 -21.12
CA GLU A 821 21.49 -17.69 -21.04
C GLU A 821 20.62 -17.16 -22.19
N HIS A 822 19.97 -16.01 -21.98
CA HIS A 822 19.14 -15.39 -23.02
C HIS A 822 19.99 -14.67 -24.07
N ALA A 823 19.90 -15.12 -25.33
CA ALA A 823 20.58 -14.47 -26.45
C ALA A 823 19.88 -13.17 -26.87
N LEU A 824 20.67 -12.12 -27.08
CA LEU A 824 20.25 -10.88 -27.74
C LEU A 824 20.23 -11.04 -29.27
N SER A 825 19.55 -10.15 -29.99
CA SER A 825 19.69 -10.07 -31.45
C SER A 825 21.07 -9.51 -31.84
N HIS A 826 21.56 -9.89 -33.02
CA HIS A 826 22.85 -9.44 -33.54
C HIS A 826 23.02 -7.91 -33.49
N THR A 827 21.98 -7.17 -33.89
CA THR A 827 21.98 -5.70 -33.87
C THR A 827 22.14 -5.14 -32.46
N LYS A 828 21.39 -5.67 -31.48
CA LYS A 828 21.46 -5.21 -30.08
C LYS A 828 22.79 -5.57 -29.44
N PHE A 829 23.22 -6.83 -29.59
CA PHE A 829 24.52 -7.30 -29.10
C PHE A 829 25.65 -6.44 -29.66
N SER A 830 25.66 -6.24 -30.98
CA SER A 830 26.73 -5.49 -31.63
C SER A 830 26.77 -4.01 -31.22
N LEU A 831 25.61 -3.39 -30.97
CA LEU A 831 25.52 -2.03 -30.44
C LEU A 831 26.07 -1.94 -29.00
N PHE A 832 25.72 -2.89 -28.13
CA PHE A 832 26.20 -2.91 -26.74
C PHE A 832 27.70 -3.15 -26.64
N VAL A 833 28.24 -4.12 -27.38
CA VAL A 833 29.69 -4.38 -27.41
C VAL A 833 30.44 -3.17 -27.97
N SER A 834 29.87 -2.44 -28.93
CA SER A 834 30.52 -1.23 -29.49
C SER A 834 30.68 -0.07 -28.51
N ALA A 835 30.01 -0.11 -27.36
CA ALA A 835 30.22 0.87 -26.29
C ALA A 835 31.52 0.63 -25.52
N GLU A 836 32.03 -0.61 -25.51
CA GLU A 836 33.24 -1.01 -24.77
C GLU A 836 34.41 -1.37 -25.68
N VAL A 837 34.14 -1.79 -26.92
CA VAL A 837 35.13 -2.25 -27.90
C VAL A 837 34.93 -1.49 -29.21
N GLU A 838 36.02 -1.00 -29.82
CA GLU A 838 35.94 -0.25 -31.06
C GLU A 838 35.36 -1.12 -32.19
N LYS A 839 34.34 -0.59 -32.90
CA LYS A 839 33.66 -1.28 -34.00
C LYS A 839 33.85 -0.52 -35.31
N THR A 840 34.31 -1.21 -36.34
CA THR A 840 34.42 -0.61 -37.68
C THR A 840 33.08 -0.58 -38.41
N ARG A 841 32.98 0.29 -39.42
CA ARG A 841 31.98 0.13 -40.49
C ARG A 841 32.24 -1.17 -41.26
N SER A 842 31.28 -1.56 -42.11
CA SER A 842 31.47 -2.69 -43.01
C SER A 842 32.64 -2.40 -43.97
N ILE A 843 33.72 -3.15 -43.84
CA ILE A 843 34.94 -3.02 -44.65
C ILE A 843 35.21 -4.32 -45.44
N PRO A 844 35.88 -4.22 -46.60
CA PRO A 844 36.18 -5.39 -47.41
C PRO A 844 37.24 -6.29 -46.78
N TRP A 845 37.04 -7.61 -46.82
CA TRP A 845 37.99 -8.64 -46.37
C TRP A 845 37.95 -9.86 -47.31
N ASN A 846 38.99 -10.70 -47.29
CA ASN A 846 39.07 -11.89 -48.15
C ASN A 846 38.75 -13.17 -47.36
N GLU A 847 37.79 -13.96 -47.83
CA GLU A 847 37.56 -15.34 -47.40
C GLU A 847 38.09 -16.27 -48.50
N GLY A 848 39.30 -16.80 -48.32
CA GLY A 848 40.01 -17.49 -49.39
C GLY A 848 40.28 -16.56 -50.60
N THR A 849 39.72 -16.90 -51.76
CA THR A 849 39.81 -16.09 -53.00
C THR A 849 38.64 -15.12 -53.20
N SER A 850 37.60 -15.20 -52.37
CA SER A 850 36.39 -14.36 -52.49
C SER A 850 36.46 -13.12 -51.60
N ARG A 851 36.08 -11.97 -52.17
CA ARG A 851 36.02 -10.71 -51.44
C ARG A 851 34.64 -10.53 -50.80
N ARG A 852 34.59 -10.31 -49.49
CA ARG A 852 33.38 -10.11 -48.68
C ARG A 852 33.44 -8.76 -47.95
N PHE A 853 32.32 -8.35 -47.37
CA PHE A 853 32.20 -7.14 -46.57
C PHE A 853 31.68 -7.48 -45.18
N GLY A 854 32.27 -6.90 -44.13
CA GLY A 854 31.83 -7.14 -42.76
C GLY A 854 32.38 -6.11 -41.78
N ALA A 855 31.70 -5.97 -40.64
CA ALA A 855 32.13 -5.10 -39.55
C ALA A 855 32.97 -5.89 -38.55
N PHE A 856 34.01 -5.26 -38.00
CA PHE A 856 34.96 -5.87 -37.09
C PHE A 856 34.93 -5.20 -35.72
N PHE A 857 35.27 -5.96 -34.69
CA PHE A 857 35.58 -5.46 -33.35
C PHE A 857 37.09 -5.50 -33.13
N PHE A 858 37.66 -4.40 -32.61
CA PHE A 858 39.08 -4.28 -32.26
C PHE A 858 39.20 -3.87 -30.79
N PRO A 859 39.54 -4.80 -29.89
CA PRO A 859 39.80 -4.44 -28.49
C PRO A 859 41.06 -3.60 -28.33
N ALA A 860 41.02 -2.59 -27.45
CA ALA A 860 42.03 -1.52 -27.36
C ALA A 860 43.20 -1.78 -26.38
N ASP A 861 43.22 -2.90 -25.65
CA ASP A 861 44.10 -3.07 -24.47
C ASP A 861 45.29 -4.05 -24.63
N LEU A 862 46.47 -3.55 -24.23
CA LEU A 862 47.76 -4.10 -23.73
C LEU A 862 48.68 -5.00 -24.59
N GLU A 863 48.21 -5.66 -25.65
CA GLU A 863 49.11 -6.06 -26.75
C GLU A 863 48.54 -5.47 -28.04
N PRO A 864 49.37 -4.95 -28.96
CA PRO A 864 48.88 -4.23 -30.13
C PRO A 864 48.06 -5.18 -30.99
N SER A 865 46.74 -5.21 -30.76
CA SER A 865 45.77 -5.57 -31.77
C SER A 865 46.16 -4.73 -32.97
N PRO A 866 46.57 -5.34 -34.10
CA PRO A 866 47.12 -4.59 -35.22
C PRO A 866 46.14 -3.47 -35.55
N ALA A 867 46.62 -2.22 -35.60
CA ALA A 867 45.82 -1.06 -35.99
C ALA A 867 44.96 -1.44 -37.19
N PRO A 868 43.66 -1.06 -37.24
CA PRO A 868 42.69 -1.60 -38.19
C PRO A 868 43.26 -1.59 -39.61
N SER A 869 43.81 -2.73 -40.03
CA SER A 869 44.54 -2.78 -41.29
C SER A 869 43.50 -2.77 -42.40
N LEU A 870 43.57 -1.76 -43.26
CA LEU A 870 42.67 -1.60 -44.41
C LEU A 870 42.92 -2.64 -45.51
N ASN A 871 43.89 -3.55 -45.33
CA ASN A 871 44.20 -4.59 -46.30
C ASN A 871 43.29 -5.82 -46.13
N ALA A 872 42.42 -6.04 -47.11
CA ALA A 872 41.46 -7.14 -47.14
C ALA A 872 42.09 -8.53 -46.96
N ALA A 873 43.32 -8.75 -47.43
CA ALA A 873 44.02 -10.04 -47.28
C ALA A 873 44.56 -10.27 -45.86
N GLN A 874 44.94 -9.20 -45.16
CA GLN A 874 45.39 -9.28 -43.77
C GLN A 874 44.21 -9.50 -42.82
N LEU A 875 43.07 -8.83 -43.08
CA LEU A 875 41.82 -9.06 -42.35
C LEU A 875 41.33 -10.50 -42.51
N GLY A 876 41.45 -11.09 -43.71
CA GLY A 876 41.14 -12.51 -43.95
C GLY A 876 41.96 -13.45 -43.07
N LYS A 877 43.30 -13.29 -43.05
CA LYS A 877 44.19 -14.08 -42.18
C LYS A 877 43.88 -13.92 -40.69
N MET A 878 43.45 -12.73 -40.27
CA MET A 878 43.04 -12.45 -38.90
C MET A 878 41.77 -13.23 -38.52
N VAL A 879 40.77 -13.24 -39.40
CA VAL A 879 39.53 -14.03 -39.23
C VAL A 879 39.85 -15.52 -39.14
N ASP A 880 40.71 -16.03 -40.03
CA ASP A 880 41.12 -17.44 -40.01
C ASP A 880 41.85 -17.82 -38.71
N LYS A 881 42.76 -16.97 -38.24
CA LYS A 881 43.47 -17.15 -36.97
C LYS A 881 42.49 -17.16 -35.79
N TRP A 882 41.54 -16.22 -35.76
CA TRP A 882 40.55 -16.12 -34.68
C TRP A 882 39.60 -17.33 -34.66
N ARG A 883 39.08 -17.73 -35.83
CA ARG A 883 38.27 -18.95 -35.98
C ARG A 883 39.06 -20.22 -35.60
N GLY A 884 40.35 -20.27 -35.92
CA GLY A 884 41.24 -21.36 -35.51
C GLY A 884 41.40 -21.43 -33.99
N ALA A 885 41.60 -20.28 -33.33
CA ALA A 885 41.63 -20.20 -31.87
C ALA A 885 40.30 -20.62 -31.22
N ALA A 886 39.16 -20.21 -31.80
CA ALA A 886 37.85 -20.63 -31.33
C ALA A 886 37.64 -22.15 -31.47
N LYS A 887 38.04 -22.76 -32.59
CA LYS A 887 38.01 -24.23 -32.74
C LYS A 887 38.89 -24.94 -31.71
N ALA A 888 40.10 -24.42 -31.49
CA ALA A 888 41.03 -24.99 -30.51
C ALA A 888 40.51 -24.89 -29.06
N ALA A 889 39.76 -23.83 -28.74
CA ALA A 889 39.05 -23.65 -27.48
C ALA A 889 37.76 -24.49 -27.36
N GLY A 890 37.43 -25.30 -28.37
CA GLY A 890 36.28 -26.21 -28.34
C GLY A 890 34.96 -25.61 -28.80
N TRP A 891 34.96 -24.48 -29.53
CA TRP A 891 33.76 -23.89 -30.13
C TRP A 891 33.45 -24.49 -31.49
N ASN A 892 32.17 -24.71 -31.80
CA ASN A 892 31.74 -25.34 -33.05
C ASN A 892 31.62 -24.33 -34.20
N VAL A 893 32.75 -23.76 -34.59
CA VAL A 893 32.84 -22.74 -35.66
C VAL A 893 32.25 -23.23 -36.99
N SER A 894 32.33 -24.53 -37.29
CA SER A 894 31.75 -25.14 -38.49
C SER A 894 30.22 -25.14 -38.52
N ALA A 895 29.57 -25.04 -37.34
CA ALA A 895 28.12 -25.02 -37.23
C ALA A 895 27.52 -23.60 -37.26
N TRP A 896 28.35 -22.55 -37.28
CA TRP A 896 27.86 -21.18 -37.36
C TRP A 896 27.20 -20.91 -38.72
N ASP A 897 25.99 -20.37 -38.73
CA ASP A 897 25.14 -20.27 -39.93
C ASP A 897 25.82 -19.57 -41.12
N HIS A 898 26.57 -18.49 -40.87
CA HIS A 898 27.29 -17.76 -41.92
C HIS A 898 28.56 -18.45 -42.40
N VAL A 899 29.12 -19.36 -41.61
CA VAL A 899 30.24 -20.24 -42.00
C VAL A 899 29.72 -21.44 -42.79
N LYS A 900 28.58 -22.01 -42.37
CA LYS A 900 27.89 -23.10 -43.07
C LYS A 900 27.38 -22.66 -44.45
N ALA A 901 26.78 -21.47 -44.53
CA ALA A 901 26.33 -20.88 -45.79
C ALA A 901 27.46 -20.45 -46.73
N ALA A 902 28.70 -20.36 -46.23
CA ALA A 902 29.88 -20.13 -47.06
C ALA A 902 30.54 -21.43 -47.55
N ALA A 903 30.30 -22.54 -46.83
CA ALA A 903 30.83 -23.86 -47.16
C ALA A 903 29.90 -24.70 -48.06
N ALA A 904 28.60 -24.41 -48.02
CA ALA A 904 27.59 -24.88 -48.98
C ALA A 904 27.58 -24.00 -50.22
#